data_AF-A0A927YC76-F1
#
_entry.id   AF-A0A927YC76-F1
#
_cell.length_a   1.000
_cell.length_b   1.000
_cell.length_c   1.000
_cell.angle_alpha   90.00
_cell.angle_beta   90.00
_cell.angle_gamma   90.00
#
_symmetry.space_group_name_H-M   'P 1'
#
loop_
_entity.id
_entity.type
_entity.pdbx_description
1 polymer ?
#
loop_
_entity_poly.entity_id
_entity_poly.type
_entity_poly.pdbx_seq_one_letter_code
_entity_poly.pdbx_strand_id
1 'polypeptide(L)'
;MPETKNEVYQPMTFDAIKIGLASPEKIREWSRGEVLKPETINYRTLKPEKDGLFCEKIFGPSKDWECHCGKYKKIRYKGVVCDRCGVEVTKANVRRERMGHIELAAPVSHIWYFKGIPSRMGLILDLSPRILEKVLYFASYIVLDPGETKLDYKQVLSEKEYQDAREEYGNTFRVGMGAESVKELLQAIDLEKESVELKADLKDSSGQKRARIIKRLEVIEAFRESGNRPEWMIMDVVPVIPPDLRPMVQLDGGRFATSDLNDLYRRIINRNNRLKRLLDLGAPDIIVRNEKRMLQEAVDALIDNGRRGRPVTGPGNRPLKSLSDMLKGKSGRFRQNLLGKRVDYSGRSVIVVGPELKIYQCGLPKEMAIELFKPFVMKELVSRGISQNIKNAKKIVEKLDTQVWDVLEEVIKEHPVMLNRAPTLHRLGIQAFEPILVEGKAIKLHPLVCTAFNADFDGDQMAVHLPLSVEAQAECRFLLLSPNNLLKPSDGGPVAVPSQDMVLGIYYLTQERPGAVGEGKFFKNVNEAILAYENGACTLHSRITVRVTKTGADGEEVSSNVESTLGRFIFNEIIPQDLGYVDRSIPGNENLLEVDFHVGKKGLKQILEKVINTHGATMTAEVLDHIKAMGYKYSTRAAMTVSISDMTVPAKKPEMLEAAQKTVDKITQNFNRGLITEEERYRAVVETWNETDKELTDVLLKGLDKYNNIFMMADSGARGSNQQIKQLAGMRGLMADTTGRTIELPIKSNFREGLDVLEYFMSAHGARKGLSDTALRTADSGYLTRRMVDVSQELIVREMDCCEGKEEIPGMKVKAFMDGKETIEGLKDRITGRYSCEDIKDKDGNIIVKANHMITPSRAAKIMSAGVDEKGRPIEEVKIRTILTCRSHVGICAKCYGANMATGEAVQVGEAVGIIAAQSIGEPGTQLTMRTFHTGGVAGDDITQGLPRVEELFEARKPKGLAIIAEFGGTAVIKDTKKKREIIITNDETGESKTYLIPYGSRIKIMDGAVLEAGDELTEGSVNPHDLLKIKGIRAVQDYMLREVQRVYRLQGVDIADKHIEVLVRQMLKKIRVENNGDSDFLPGTLVDVLEFEDTNERLKEEGKEPAEGKQIILGITKAALATNSFMSAASFQETTKVLTEAAIKGKVDPLIGLKENVLIGKLIPAGTGMKRYREVTLDTDLRIEQEKKEEKLLAESRAKQVIPDYEDEQEELSFADETDEAEDVSMETETEETGEEDAVTTE
;
A
#
# COMPACT_ATOMS: atom_id res chain seq x y z
N MET A 1 -14.04 57.28 -0.43
CA MET A 1 -13.85 56.01 -1.17
C MET A 1 -13.92 54.88 -0.14
N PRO A 2 -14.88 53.95 -0.17
CA PRO A 2 -14.91 52.85 0.77
C PRO A 2 -14.08 51.66 0.28
N GLU A 3 -13.29 51.12 1.19
CA GLU A 3 -12.33 50.04 1.01
C GLU A 3 -13.00 48.72 0.58
N THR A 4 -12.62 48.23 -0.59
CA THR A 4 -12.91 46.86 -1.02
C THR A 4 -12.10 45.87 -0.18
N LYS A 5 -12.75 45.24 0.81
CA LYS A 5 -12.27 44.00 1.42
C LYS A 5 -12.21 42.92 0.32
N ASN A 6 -10.99 42.65 -0.15
CA ASN A 6 -10.69 41.40 -0.83
C ASN A 6 -10.80 40.28 0.21
N GLU A 7 -11.94 39.60 0.25
CA GLU A 7 -12.07 38.31 0.96
C GLU A 7 -11.15 37.30 0.26
N VAL A 8 -9.93 37.20 0.78
CA VAL A 8 -9.04 36.07 0.55
C VAL A 8 -9.74 34.85 1.14
N TYR A 9 -9.94 33.82 0.32
CA TYR A 9 -10.53 32.54 0.71
C TYR A 9 -9.78 31.99 1.95
N GLN A 10 -10.36 32.11 3.14
CA GLN A 10 -9.87 31.40 4.31
C GLN A 10 -10.28 29.92 4.19
N PRO A 11 -9.33 28.97 4.20
CA PRO A 11 -9.70 27.56 4.21
C PRO A 11 -10.47 27.24 5.50
N MET A 12 -11.71 26.77 5.38
CA MET A 12 -12.48 26.30 6.54
C MET A 12 -11.70 25.16 7.22
N THR A 13 -11.27 25.38 8.46
CA THR A 13 -10.64 24.36 9.30
C THR A 13 -11.75 23.52 9.96
N PHE A 14 -11.89 22.26 9.56
CA PHE A 14 -12.85 21.31 10.15
C PHE A 14 -12.13 20.08 10.69
N ASP A 15 -12.49 19.56 11.87
CA ASP A 15 -11.76 18.43 12.49
C ASP A 15 -12.39 17.05 12.22
N ALA A 16 -13.66 17.00 11.85
CA ALA A 16 -14.38 15.76 11.60
C ALA A 16 -15.36 15.89 10.42
N ILE A 17 -15.76 14.75 9.86
CA ILE A 17 -16.78 14.66 8.81
C ILE A 17 -17.93 13.78 9.29
N LYS A 18 -19.16 14.29 9.21
CA LYS A 18 -20.38 13.52 9.50
C LYS A 18 -21.08 13.12 8.20
N ILE A 19 -21.59 11.89 8.15
CA ILE A 19 -22.48 11.41 7.11
C ILE A 19 -23.85 11.07 7.72
N GLY A 20 -24.93 11.36 7.01
CA GLY A 20 -26.30 11.10 7.47
C GLY A 20 -27.28 11.09 6.29
N LEU A 21 -28.53 10.71 6.57
CA LEU A 21 -29.60 10.81 5.58
C LEU A 21 -29.98 12.29 5.35
N ALA A 22 -30.30 12.63 4.11
CA ALA A 22 -30.78 13.97 3.75
C ALA A 22 -32.30 14.00 3.78
N SER A 23 -32.89 14.87 4.59
CA SER A 23 -34.34 15.10 4.57
C SER A 23 -34.75 15.86 3.30
N PRO A 24 -36.01 15.75 2.84
CA PRO A 24 -36.51 16.52 1.71
C PRO A 24 -36.33 18.04 1.89
N GLU A 25 -36.51 18.55 3.11
CA GLU A 25 -36.31 19.96 3.46
C GLU A 25 -34.85 20.39 3.28
N LYS A 26 -33.90 19.55 3.72
CA LYS A 26 -32.47 19.82 3.58
C LYS A 26 -32.01 19.79 2.12
N ILE A 27 -32.61 18.93 1.30
CA ILE A 27 -32.36 18.90 -0.15
C ILE A 27 -32.83 20.21 -0.80
N ARG A 28 -33.98 20.75 -0.38
CA ARG A 28 -34.49 22.05 -0.85
C ARG A 28 -33.59 23.21 -0.39
N GLU A 29 -33.08 23.15 0.84
CA GLU A 29 -32.15 24.15 1.40
C GLU A 29 -30.84 24.24 0.58
N TRP A 30 -30.30 23.11 0.12
CA TRP A 30 -29.11 23.10 -0.74
C TRP A 30 -29.36 23.65 -2.15
N SER A 31 -30.62 23.66 -2.58
CA SER A 31 -30.95 24.05 -3.93
C SER A 31 -31.10 25.55 -4.11
N ARG A 32 -30.58 26.07 -5.22
CA ARG A 32 -30.79 27.47 -5.65
C ARG A 32 -31.96 27.63 -6.64
N GLY A 33 -32.63 26.54 -7.00
CA GLY A 33 -33.79 26.57 -7.90
C GLY A 33 -34.23 25.18 -8.38
N GLU A 34 -35.50 25.09 -8.78
CA GLU A 34 -36.12 23.87 -9.32
C GLU A 34 -35.85 23.74 -10.83
N VAL A 35 -35.49 22.54 -11.29
CA VAL A 35 -35.34 22.21 -12.71
C VAL A 35 -36.65 21.62 -13.22
N LEU A 36 -37.36 22.40 -14.05
CA LEU A 36 -38.67 22.01 -14.57
C LEU A 36 -38.57 21.33 -15.93
N LYS A 37 -37.60 21.73 -16.77
CA LYS A 37 -37.55 21.30 -18.16
C LYS A 37 -36.33 20.42 -18.47
N PRO A 38 -36.47 19.44 -19.39
CA PRO A 38 -35.42 18.49 -19.74
C PRO A 38 -34.34 19.08 -20.66
N GLU A 39 -34.56 20.24 -21.27
CA GLU A 39 -33.65 20.83 -22.24
C GLU A 39 -32.33 21.27 -21.57
N THR A 40 -31.26 21.23 -22.35
CA THR A 40 -29.91 21.58 -21.87
C THR A 40 -29.51 22.96 -22.40
N ILE A 41 -29.12 23.02 -23.68
CA ILE A 41 -28.78 24.24 -24.41
C ILE A 41 -29.66 24.36 -25.65
N ASN A 42 -29.85 25.58 -26.11
CA ASN A 42 -30.52 25.84 -27.36
C ASN A 42 -29.58 25.52 -28.53
N TYR A 43 -30.00 24.66 -29.46
CA TYR A 43 -29.15 24.19 -30.56
C TYR A 43 -28.75 25.30 -31.56
N ARG A 44 -29.51 26.41 -31.65
CA ARG A 44 -29.21 27.52 -32.56
C ARG A 44 -28.26 28.54 -31.92
N THR A 45 -28.54 28.93 -30.68
CA THR A 45 -27.79 30.00 -30.00
C THR A 45 -26.64 29.47 -29.16
N LEU A 46 -26.59 28.15 -28.93
CA LEU A 46 -25.65 27.46 -28.03
C LEU A 46 -25.69 27.98 -26.58
N LYS A 47 -26.74 28.74 -26.22
CA LYS A 47 -26.93 29.29 -24.89
C LYS A 47 -27.76 28.35 -24.01
N PRO A 48 -27.56 28.35 -22.67
CA PRO A 48 -28.37 27.57 -21.77
C PRO A 48 -29.85 27.97 -21.80
N GLU A 49 -30.73 26.96 -21.76
CA GLU A 49 -32.18 27.19 -21.73
C GLU A 49 -32.70 27.61 -20.35
N LYS A 50 -33.83 28.34 -20.34
CA LYS A 50 -34.50 28.74 -19.10
C LYS A 50 -35.16 27.54 -18.43
N ASP A 51 -34.95 27.40 -17.11
CA ASP A 51 -35.43 26.30 -16.27
C ASP A 51 -34.98 24.89 -16.70
N GLY A 52 -33.99 24.83 -17.61
CA GLY A 52 -33.37 23.60 -18.08
C GLY A 52 -32.20 23.15 -17.22
N LEU A 53 -31.58 22.02 -17.60
CA LEU A 53 -30.48 21.39 -16.88
C LEU A 53 -29.20 22.25 -16.81
N PHE A 54 -29.05 23.29 -17.64
CA PHE A 54 -27.88 24.18 -17.62
C PHE A 54 -28.23 25.63 -17.26
N CYS A 55 -29.46 25.88 -16.79
CA CYS A 55 -30.03 27.20 -16.59
C CYS A 55 -29.11 28.14 -15.76
N GLU A 56 -28.82 29.32 -16.31
CA GLU A 56 -27.97 30.32 -15.65
C GLU A 56 -28.62 30.96 -14.42
N LYS A 57 -29.95 30.99 -14.35
CA LYS A 57 -30.69 31.50 -13.19
C LYS A 57 -30.46 30.62 -11.96
N ILE A 58 -30.44 29.31 -12.14
CA ILE A 58 -30.31 28.32 -11.05
C ILE A 58 -28.84 28.14 -10.68
N PHE A 59 -27.99 27.87 -11.68
CA PHE A 59 -26.60 27.46 -11.43
C PHE A 59 -25.61 28.63 -11.41
N GLY A 60 -25.98 29.81 -11.92
CA GLY A 60 -25.09 30.98 -12.04
C GLY A 60 -24.67 31.29 -13.49
N PRO A 61 -23.96 32.40 -13.73
CA PRO A 61 -23.66 32.89 -15.08
C PRO A 61 -22.58 32.05 -15.79
N SER A 62 -22.67 31.88 -17.11
CA SER A 62 -21.68 31.13 -17.90
C SER A 62 -20.38 31.92 -18.14
N LYS A 63 -20.42 33.25 -18.01
CA LYS A 63 -19.27 34.15 -18.17
C LYS A 63 -19.08 34.97 -16.89
N ASP A 64 -17.83 35.30 -16.58
CA ASP A 64 -17.50 36.09 -15.40
C ASP A 64 -18.11 37.51 -15.48
N TRP A 65 -18.83 37.91 -14.43
CA TRP A 65 -19.39 39.25 -14.28
C TRP A 65 -20.33 39.67 -15.42
N GLU A 66 -21.00 38.71 -16.06
CA GLU A 66 -21.95 38.96 -17.15
C GLU A 66 -23.24 38.15 -16.95
N CYS A 67 -24.39 38.83 -17.05
CA CYS A 67 -25.70 38.15 -17.04
C CYS A 67 -26.08 37.60 -18.43
N HIS A 68 -26.98 36.63 -18.47
CA HIS A 68 -27.44 35.95 -19.70
C HIS A 68 -27.82 36.89 -20.86
N CYS A 69 -28.56 37.96 -20.55
CA CYS A 69 -29.06 38.91 -21.54
C CYS A 69 -28.05 40.00 -21.91
N GLY A 70 -26.92 40.09 -21.20
CA GLY A 70 -25.89 41.09 -21.41
C GLY A 70 -26.24 42.52 -20.96
N LYS A 71 -27.37 42.74 -20.26
CA LYS A 71 -27.76 44.06 -19.71
C LYS A 71 -26.74 44.55 -18.67
N TYR A 72 -26.40 43.69 -17.72
CA TYR A 72 -25.38 43.95 -16.70
C TYR A 72 -24.10 43.21 -17.07
N LYS A 73 -23.02 43.96 -17.29
CA LYS A 73 -21.66 43.49 -17.62
C LYS A 73 -20.63 44.26 -16.82
N LYS A 74 -19.48 43.63 -16.54
CA LYS A 74 -18.34 44.16 -15.77
C LYS A 74 -18.55 44.06 -14.25
N ILE A 75 -17.43 44.11 -13.53
CA ILE A 75 -17.36 43.89 -12.08
C ILE A 75 -18.17 44.90 -11.23
N ARG A 76 -18.49 46.07 -11.80
CA ARG A 76 -19.27 47.13 -11.12
C ARG A 76 -20.66 46.69 -10.68
N TYR A 77 -21.25 45.68 -11.33
CA TYR A 77 -22.56 45.14 -11.00
C TYR A 77 -22.48 43.85 -10.19
N LYS A 78 -21.37 43.60 -9.48
CA LYS A 78 -21.18 42.43 -8.61
C LYS A 78 -22.36 42.28 -7.66
N GLY A 79 -22.97 41.10 -7.65
CA GLY A 79 -24.09 40.74 -6.76
C GLY A 79 -25.46 41.27 -7.20
N VAL A 80 -25.55 42.03 -8.30
CA VAL A 80 -26.84 42.50 -8.83
C VAL A 80 -27.53 41.33 -9.55
N VAL A 81 -28.78 41.06 -9.19
CA VAL A 81 -29.64 40.12 -9.90
C VAL A 81 -30.32 40.84 -11.06
N CYS A 82 -30.18 40.32 -12.26
CA CYS A 82 -30.70 40.98 -13.45
C CYS A 82 -32.23 40.92 -13.53
N ASP A 83 -32.92 42.07 -13.60
CA ASP A 83 -34.39 42.15 -13.73
C ASP A 83 -34.95 41.43 -14.97
N ARG A 84 -34.17 41.35 -16.07
CA ARG A 84 -34.63 40.80 -17.35
C ARG A 84 -34.48 39.28 -17.44
N CYS A 85 -33.40 38.73 -16.90
CA CYS A 85 -33.10 37.29 -17.01
C CYS A 85 -33.04 36.56 -15.67
N GLY A 86 -33.10 37.26 -14.54
CA GLY A 86 -33.02 36.70 -13.19
C GLY A 86 -31.66 36.14 -12.81
N VAL A 87 -30.63 36.34 -13.65
CA VAL A 87 -29.27 35.83 -13.41
C VAL A 87 -28.50 36.81 -12.55
N GLU A 88 -27.90 36.29 -11.48
CA GLU A 88 -26.99 37.01 -10.61
C GLU A 88 -25.63 37.24 -11.28
N VAL A 89 -25.12 38.47 -11.24
CA VAL A 89 -23.81 38.82 -11.80
C VAL A 89 -22.71 38.47 -10.80
N THR A 90 -22.07 37.33 -11.01
CA THR A 90 -20.98 36.79 -10.19
C THR A 90 -19.94 36.06 -11.07
N LYS A 91 -18.95 35.41 -10.47
CA LYS A 91 -17.96 34.58 -11.18
C LYS A 91 -18.62 33.31 -11.71
N ALA A 92 -18.22 32.83 -12.88
CA ALA A 92 -18.73 31.60 -13.47
C ALA A 92 -18.42 30.36 -12.61
N ASN A 93 -17.36 30.39 -11.80
CA ASN A 93 -16.96 29.29 -10.91
C ASN A 93 -18.07 28.81 -9.96
N VAL A 94 -19.04 29.66 -9.60
CA VAL A 94 -20.17 29.26 -8.76
C VAL A 94 -21.04 28.17 -9.40
N ARG A 95 -20.98 28.01 -10.74
CA ARG A 95 -21.66 26.94 -11.50
C ARG A 95 -21.15 25.54 -11.19
N ARG A 96 -20.02 25.43 -10.51
CA ARG A 96 -19.48 24.17 -9.98
C ARG A 96 -20.00 23.84 -8.58
N GLU A 97 -20.54 24.83 -7.85
CA GLU A 97 -20.93 24.71 -6.44
C GLU A 97 -22.45 24.65 -6.25
N ARG A 98 -23.22 25.45 -7.01
CA ARG A 98 -24.67 25.58 -6.83
C ARG A 98 -25.42 24.34 -7.31
N MET A 99 -26.29 23.78 -6.48
CA MET A 99 -27.13 22.62 -6.82
C MET A 99 -28.56 23.04 -7.24
N GLY A 100 -29.19 22.20 -8.05
CA GLY A 100 -30.62 22.28 -8.37
C GLY A 100 -31.40 21.16 -7.67
N HIS A 101 -32.72 21.15 -7.79
CA HIS A 101 -33.56 20.01 -7.38
C HIS A 101 -34.68 19.76 -8.38
N ILE A 102 -35.27 18.56 -8.31
CA ILE A 102 -36.45 18.14 -9.06
C ILE A 102 -37.50 17.69 -8.05
N GLU A 103 -38.68 18.31 -8.06
CA GLU A 103 -39.82 17.89 -7.24
C GLU A 103 -40.55 16.72 -7.90
N LEU A 104 -40.54 15.55 -7.27
CA LEU A 104 -41.18 14.36 -7.82
C LEU A 104 -42.70 14.40 -7.65
N ALA A 105 -43.44 13.94 -8.65
CA ALA A 105 -44.89 13.86 -8.63
C ALA A 105 -45.41 12.72 -7.75
N ALA A 106 -44.59 11.70 -7.52
CA ALA A 106 -44.86 10.60 -6.61
C ALA A 106 -43.56 10.25 -5.86
N PRO A 107 -43.64 9.85 -4.58
CA PRO A 107 -42.49 9.38 -3.81
C PRO A 107 -41.81 8.18 -4.48
N VAL A 108 -40.48 8.13 -4.40
CA VAL A 108 -39.65 7.09 -5.03
C VAL A 108 -38.70 6.49 -3.99
N SER A 109 -38.63 5.16 -3.93
CA SER A 109 -37.71 4.50 -3.00
C SER A 109 -36.26 4.64 -3.43
N HIS A 110 -35.34 4.85 -2.49
CA HIS A 110 -33.92 4.89 -2.81
C HIS A 110 -33.32 3.48 -2.94
N ILE A 111 -32.82 3.14 -4.14
CA ILE A 111 -32.38 1.79 -4.52
C ILE A 111 -31.35 1.17 -3.57
N TRP A 112 -30.45 1.96 -2.98
CA TRP A 112 -29.42 1.45 -2.07
C TRP A 112 -29.98 0.82 -0.78
N TYR A 113 -31.04 1.37 -0.18
CA TYR A 113 -31.58 0.89 1.10
C TYR A 113 -32.52 -0.31 0.92
N PHE A 114 -33.17 -0.39 -0.24
CA PHE A 114 -34.05 -1.48 -0.61
C PHE A 114 -33.29 -2.70 -1.16
N LYS A 115 -32.40 -2.54 -2.17
CA LYS A 115 -31.57 -3.61 -2.77
C LYS A 115 -30.18 -3.76 -2.12
N GLY A 116 -29.96 -3.15 -0.97
CA GLY A 116 -28.80 -3.42 -0.11
C GLY A 116 -28.72 -4.91 0.25
N ILE A 117 -27.51 -5.45 0.37
CA ILE A 117 -27.30 -6.76 1.02
C ILE A 117 -26.56 -6.48 2.33
N PRO A 118 -27.25 -6.51 3.50
CA PRO A 118 -28.68 -6.77 3.70
C PRO A 118 -29.60 -5.57 3.36
N SER A 119 -30.88 -5.84 3.11
CA SER A 119 -31.89 -4.80 2.83
C SER A 119 -32.31 -4.15 4.14
N ARG A 120 -32.00 -2.87 4.31
CA ARG A 120 -32.25 -2.14 5.56
C ARG A 120 -33.74 -1.86 5.73
N MET A 121 -34.41 -1.51 4.63
CA MET A 121 -35.86 -1.32 4.59
C MET A 121 -36.62 -2.64 4.87
N GLY A 122 -36.15 -3.76 4.32
CA GLY A 122 -36.74 -5.08 4.60
C GLY A 122 -36.59 -5.51 6.06
N LEU A 123 -35.44 -5.23 6.69
CA LEU A 123 -35.20 -5.54 8.10
C LEU A 123 -36.12 -4.72 9.03
N ILE A 124 -36.29 -3.42 8.78
CA ILE A 124 -37.16 -2.55 9.58
C ILE A 124 -38.62 -2.97 9.46
N LEU A 125 -39.10 -3.24 8.24
CA LEU A 125 -40.50 -3.62 8.01
C LEU A 125 -40.80 -5.09 8.35
N ASP A 126 -39.78 -5.87 8.69
CA ASP A 126 -39.81 -7.34 8.83
C ASP A 126 -40.30 -8.10 7.58
N LEU A 127 -40.08 -7.50 6.41
CA LEU A 127 -40.47 -8.06 5.11
C LEU A 127 -39.27 -8.61 4.34
N SER A 128 -39.50 -9.68 3.58
CA SER A 128 -38.46 -10.19 2.69
C SER A 128 -38.20 -9.21 1.53
N PRO A 129 -36.95 -9.07 1.03
CA PRO A 129 -36.63 -8.14 -0.06
C PRO A 129 -37.43 -8.40 -1.34
N ARG A 130 -37.78 -9.67 -1.61
CA ARG A 130 -38.59 -10.05 -2.78
C ARG A 130 -40.03 -9.57 -2.67
N ILE A 131 -40.59 -9.59 -1.46
CA ILE A 131 -41.95 -9.11 -1.20
C ILE A 131 -41.98 -7.59 -1.34
N LEU A 132 -41.02 -6.90 -0.73
CA LEU A 132 -40.89 -5.44 -0.82
C LEU A 132 -40.71 -4.98 -2.27
N GLU A 133 -39.99 -5.74 -3.10
CA GLU A 133 -39.88 -5.49 -4.54
C GLU A 133 -41.22 -5.51 -5.27
N LYS A 134 -42.05 -6.51 -4.98
CA LYS A 134 -43.38 -6.65 -5.59
C LYS A 134 -44.28 -5.46 -5.25
N VAL A 135 -44.23 -4.99 -4.00
CA VAL A 135 -45.01 -3.83 -3.56
C VAL A 135 -44.52 -2.54 -4.22
N LEU A 136 -43.20 -2.29 -4.20
CA LEU A 136 -42.59 -1.06 -4.75
C LEU A 136 -42.82 -0.89 -6.26
N TYR A 137 -42.79 -1.99 -7.02
CA TYR A 137 -43.01 -1.97 -8.47
C TYR A 137 -44.44 -2.31 -8.90
N PHE A 138 -45.42 -2.06 -8.01
CA PHE A 138 -46.85 -2.12 -8.30
C PHE A 138 -47.37 -3.50 -8.76
N ALA A 139 -46.78 -4.59 -8.27
CA ALA A 139 -47.18 -5.97 -8.61
C ALA A 139 -48.06 -6.64 -7.54
N SER A 140 -48.05 -6.16 -6.30
CA SER A 140 -48.87 -6.70 -5.20
C SER A 140 -49.26 -5.58 -4.24
N TYR A 141 -50.36 -5.76 -3.52
CA TYR A 141 -50.87 -4.85 -2.51
C TYR A 141 -50.32 -5.22 -1.13
N ILE A 142 -50.20 -4.25 -0.23
CA ILE A 142 -49.87 -4.45 1.18
C ILE A 142 -50.98 -3.87 2.06
N VAL A 143 -51.38 -4.61 3.09
CA VAL A 143 -52.38 -4.16 4.06
C VAL A 143 -51.77 -3.09 4.95
N LEU A 144 -52.36 -1.88 4.91
CA LEU A 144 -51.98 -0.72 5.71
C LEU A 144 -52.81 -0.64 6.99
N ASP A 145 -54.09 -0.99 6.90
CA ASP A 145 -54.99 -1.06 8.05
C ASP A 145 -55.89 -2.29 7.89
N PRO A 146 -55.75 -3.31 8.76
CA PRO A 146 -56.56 -4.52 8.69
C PRO A 146 -58.01 -4.31 9.13
N GLY A 147 -58.36 -3.20 9.81
CA GLY A 147 -59.72 -2.97 10.31
C GLY A 147 -60.25 -4.14 11.16
N GLU A 148 -61.51 -4.54 10.93
CA GLU A 148 -62.16 -5.71 11.58
C GLU A 148 -62.05 -7.01 10.78
N THR A 149 -61.10 -7.10 9.83
CA THR A 149 -60.97 -8.26 8.93
C THR A 149 -60.03 -9.33 9.49
N LYS A 150 -60.00 -10.52 8.85
CA LYS A 150 -59.04 -11.59 9.17
C LYS A 150 -57.63 -11.35 8.59
N LEU A 151 -57.39 -10.21 7.96
CA LEU A 151 -56.11 -9.89 7.33
C LEU A 151 -55.10 -9.39 8.36
N ASP A 152 -53.85 -9.82 8.24
CA ASP A 152 -52.79 -9.35 9.11
C ASP A 152 -52.22 -8.01 8.63
N TYR A 153 -51.80 -7.16 9.57
CA TYR A 153 -51.06 -5.94 9.25
C TYR A 153 -49.75 -6.30 8.51
N LYS A 154 -49.43 -5.56 7.43
CA LYS A 154 -48.30 -5.83 6.51
C LYS A 154 -48.44 -7.13 5.68
N GLN A 155 -49.58 -7.81 5.71
CA GLN A 155 -49.84 -8.93 4.79
C GLN A 155 -49.84 -8.45 3.34
N VAL A 156 -49.24 -9.24 2.45
CA VAL A 156 -49.17 -8.92 1.01
C VAL A 156 -50.20 -9.74 0.26
N LEU A 157 -51.01 -9.06 -0.54
CA LEU A 157 -52.10 -9.62 -1.32
C LEU A 157 -51.78 -9.51 -2.81
N SER A 158 -51.98 -10.60 -3.53
CA SER A 158 -52.06 -10.57 -4.99
C SER A 158 -53.33 -9.86 -5.45
N GLU A 159 -53.41 -9.52 -6.74
CA GLU A 159 -54.59 -8.84 -7.28
C GLU A 159 -55.86 -9.69 -7.17
N LYS A 160 -55.74 -11.03 -7.26
CA LYS A 160 -56.86 -11.95 -7.02
C LYS A 160 -57.29 -11.97 -5.56
N GLU A 161 -56.35 -12.18 -4.64
CA GLU A 161 -56.64 -12.20 -3.19
C GLU A 161 -57.22 -10.86 -2.71
N TYR A 162 -56.78 -9.74 -3.31
CA TYR A 162 -57.37 -8.44 -3.01
C TYR A 162 -58.82 -8.32 -3.51
N GLN A 163 -59.14 -8.86 -4.70
CA GLN A 163 -60.52 -8.91 -5.19
C GLN A 163 -61.38 -9.81 -4.29
N ASP A 164 -60.90 -11.01 -3.96
CA ASP A 164 -61.59 -11.96 -3.09
C ASP A 164 -61.86 -11.35 -1.70
N ALA A 165 -60.85 -10.71 -1.10
CA ALA A 165 -60.99 -10.02 0.19
C ALA A 165 -61.95 -8.82 0.12
N ARG A 166 -61.99 -8.12 -1.01
CA ARG A 166 -62.92 -7.00 -1.23
C ARG A 166 -64.36 -7.46 -1.45
N GLU A 167 -64.55 -8.64 -2.03
CA GLU A 167 -65.86 -9.32 -2.11
C GLU A 167 -66.33 -9.79 -0.73
N GLU A 168 -65.43 -10.32 0.10
CA GLU A 168 -65.78 -10.85 1.44
C GLU A 168 -66.00 -9.74 2.49
N TYR A 169 -65.11 -8.75 2.57
CA TYR A 169 -65.09 -7.77 3.66
C TYR A 169 -65.48 -6.33 3.24
N GLY A 170 -65.72 -6.08 1.95
CA GLY A 170 -66.05 -4.75 1.43
C GLY A 170 -64.90 -3.74 1.57
N ASN A 171 -65.22 -2.48 1.92
CA ASN A 171 -64.25 -1.38 2.08
C ASN A 171 -63.76 -1.20 3.54
N THR A 172 -63.89 -2.23 4.39
CA THR A 172 -63.56 -2.15 5.83
C THR A 172 -62.07 -2.12 6.12
N PHE A 173 -61.24 -2.66 5.22
CA PHE A 173 -59.79 -2.69 5.34
C PHE A 173 -59.13 -1.82 4.26
N ARG A 174 -57.94 -1.30 4.56
CA ARG A 174 -57.18 -0.42 3.67
C ARG A 174 -55.91 -1.11 3.19
N VAL A 175 -55.77 -1.17 1.88
CA VAL A 175 -54.54 -1.64 1.22
C VAL A 175 -53.92 -0.56 0.36
N GLY A 176 -52.61 -0.65 0.17
CA GLY A 176 -51.87 0.24 -0.71
C GLY A 176 -50.87 -0.52 -1.58
N MET A 177 -50.34 0.14 -2.61
CA MET A 177 -49.20 -0.34 -3.38
C MET A 177 -48.22 0.79 -3.67
N GLY A 178 -47.01 0.44 -4.12
CA GLY A 178 -45.96 1.40 -4.48
C GLY A 178 -45.23 2.01 -3.28
N ALA A 179 -44.32 2.94 -3.59
CA ALA A 179 -43.48 3.60 -2.59
C ALA A 179 -44.26 4.49 -1.60
N GLU A 180 -45.42 5.03 -1.99
CA GLU A 180 -46.31 5.80 -1.10
C GLU A 180 -46.76 4.97 0.10
N SER A 181 -47.17 3.72 -0.16
CA SER A 181 -47.65 2.80 0.88
C SER A 181 -46.51 2.37 1.81
N VAL A 182 -45.31 2.16 1.25
CA VAL A 182 -44.12 1.84 2.06
C VAL A 182 -43.71 3.04 2.91
N LYS A 183 -43.86 4.27 2.43
CA LYS A 183 -43.57 5.50 3.19
C LYS A 183 -44.49 5.62 4.40
N GLU A 184 -45.77 5.39 4.22
CA GLU A 184 -46.74 5.41 5.32
C GLU A 184 -46.45 4.32 6.36
N LEU A 185 -46.09 3.10 5.93
CA LEU A 185 -45.65 2.04 6.84
C LEU A 185 -44.39 2.43 7.62
N LEU A 186 -43.44 3.14 7.00
CA LEU A 186 -42.24 3.60 7.69
C LEU A 186 -42.53 4.74 8.67
N GLN A 187 -43.49 5.63 8.35
CA GLN A 187 -43.93 6.72 9.23
C GLN A 187 -44.70 6.20 10.46
N ALA A 188 -45.38 5.06 10.34
CA ALA A 188 -46.12 4.44 11.43
C ALA A 188 -45.22 3.73 12.47
N ILE A 189 -43.92 3.55 12.19
CA ILE A 189 -43.01 2.81 13.08
C ILE A 189 -42.55 3.71 14.22
N ASP A 190 -42.82 3.27 15.44
CA ASP A 190 -42.30 3.86 16.67
C ASP A 190 -40.99 3.13 17.08
N LEU A 191 -39.85 3.81 16.87
CA LEU A 191 -38.52 3.24 17.12
C LEU A 191 -38.27 2.90 18.58
N GLU A 192 -38.89 3.62 19.53
CA GLU A 192 -38.68 3.37 20.96
C GLU A 192 -39.42 2.11 21.40
N LYS A 193 -40.69 1.96 20.99
CA LYS A 193 -41.49 0.77 21.31
C LYS A 193 -40.91 -0.48 20.67
N GLU A 194 -40.56 -0.45 19.38
CA GLU A 194 -39.97 -1.63 18.71
C GLU A 194 -38.63 -2.03 19.35
N SER A 195 -37.82 -1.07 19.81
CA SER A 195 -36.55 -1.38 20.49
C SER A 195 -36.77 -2.15 21.79
N VAL A 196 -37.76 -1.76 22.60
CA VAL A 196 -38.08 -2.44 23.86
C VAL A 196 -38.63 -3.84 23.60
N GLU A 197 -39.56 -3.99 22.66
CA GLU A 197 -40.14 -5.29 22.28
C GLU A 197 -39.07 -6.25 21.76
N LEU A 198 -38.20 -5.80 20.85
CA LEU A 198 -37.14 -6.65 20.31
C LEU A 198 -36.09 -7.04 21.36
N LYS A 199 -35.84 -6.19 22.36
CA LYS A 199 -34.98 -6.53 23.50
C LYS A 199 -35.60 -7.58 24.41
N ALA A 200 -36.92 -7.55 24.60
CA ALA A 200 -37.65 -8.60 25.33
C ALA A 200 -37.61 -9.92 24.55
N ASP A 201 -37.98 -9.89 23.27
CA ASP A 201 -37.98 -11.06 22.37
C ASP A 201 -36.60 -11.72 22.23
N LEU A 202 -35.53 -10.92 22.35
CA LEU A 202 -34.15 -11.41 22.27
C LEU A 202 -33.81 -12.36 23.43
N LYS A 203 -34.39 -12.14 24.61
CA LYS A 203 -34.15 -12.99 25.80
C LYS A 203 -34.77 -14.37 25.64
N ASP A 204 -35.96 -14.45 25.03
CA ASP A 204 -36.71 -15.70 24.88
C ASP A 204 -36.35 -16.49 23.61
N SER A 205 -35.69 -15.86 22.63
CA SER A 205 -35.44 -16.45 21.30
C SER A 205 -34.09 -17.17 21.19
N SER A 206 -34.07 -18.35 20.56
CA SER A 206 -32.85 -19.13 20.27
C SER A 206 -32.60 -19.34 18.75
N GLY A 207 -31.35 -19.67 18.39
CA GLY A 207 -30.96 -20.05 17.03
C GLY A 207 -31.09 -18.94 15.96
N GLN A 208 -31.72 -19.27 14.83
CA GLN A 208 -31.87 -18.36 13.68
C GLN A 208 -32.79 -17.17 13.96
N LYS A 209 -33.82 -17.36 14.80
CA LYS A 209 -34.74 -16.28 15.20
C LYS A 209 -33.98 -15.20 15.97
N ARG A 210 -33.13 -15.60 16.92
CA ARG A 210 -32.22 -14.70 17.66
C ARG A 210 -31.33 -13.89 16.72
N ALA A 211 -30.70 -14.55 15.74
CA ALA A 211 -29.81 -13.86 14.78
C ALA A 211 -30.55 -12.84 13.88
N ARG A 212 -31.82 -13.09 13.54
CA ARG A 212 -32.65 -12.12 12.78
C ARG A 212 -33.04 -10.93 13.66
N ILE A 213 -33.45 -11.18 14.91
CA ILE A 213 -33.79 -10.14 15.89
C ILE A 213 -32.60 -9.22 16.13
N ILE A 214 -31.40 -9.77 16.35
CA ILE A 214 -30.16 -8.97 16.55
C ILE A 214 -29.94 -8.00 15.38
N LYS A 215 -30.04 -8.48 14.13
CA LYS A 215 -29.85 -7.64 12.95
C LYS A 215 -30.91 -6.55 12.80
N ARG A 216 -32.15 -6.84 13.21
CA ARG A 216 -33.25 -5.87 13.18
C ARG A 216 -33.04 -4.81 14.27
N LEU A 217 -32.72 -5.25 15.49
CA LEU A 217 -32.40 -4.39 16.61
C LEU A 217 -31.23 -3.45 16.30
N GLU A 218 -30.16 -3.94 15.68
CA GLU A 218 -29.01 -3.11 15.25
C GLU A 218 -29.44 -1.96 14.35
N VAL A 219 -30.37 -2.21 13.41
CA VAL A 219 -30.84 -1.17 12.48
C VAL A 219 -31.72 -0.16 13.21
N ILE A 220 -32.62 -0.62 14.09
CA ILE A 220 -33.53 0.27 14.85
C ILE A 220 -32.75 1.16 15.80
N GLU A 221 -31.79 0.60 16.54
CA GLU A 221 -30.91 1.39 17.42
C GLU A 221 -30.07 2.39 16.62
N ALA A 222 -29.57 2.02 15.44
CA ALA A 222 -28.84 2.95 14.59
C ALA A 222 -29.71 4.16 14.14
N PHE A 223 -30.99 3.95 13.83
CA PHE A 223 -31.91 5.06 13.52
C PHE A 223 -32.21 5.92 14.74
N ARG A 224 -32.36 5.29 15.91
CA ARG A 224 -32.59 5.98 17.20
C ARG A 224 -31.39 6.85 17.60
N GLU A 225 -30.18 6.33 17.55
CA GLU A 225 -28.94 7.05 17.90
C GLU A 225 -28.61 8.17 16.92
N SER A 226 -28.83 7.94 15.62
CA SER A 226 -28.49 8.93 14.59
C SER A 226 -29.45 10.11 14.53
N GLY A 227 -30.64 9.99 15.12
CA GLY A 227 -31.75 10.94 14.99
C GLY A 227 -32.35 10.99 13.58
N ASN A 228 -32.00 10.03 12.72
CA ASN A 228 -32.57 9.92 11.38
C ASN A 228 -33.99 9.35 11.45
N ARG A 229 -34.87 9.80 10.56
CA ARG A 229 -36.19 9.19 10.42
C ARG A 229 -36.22 8.11 9.33
N PRO A 230 -36.87 6.95 9.55
CA PRO A 230 -36.89 5.84 8.58
C PRO A 230 -37.51 6.23 7.22
N GLU A 231 -38.49 7.12 7.20
CA GLU A 231 -39.17 7.55 5.98
C GLU A 231 -38.26 8.32 5.00
N TRP A 232 -37.13 8.87 5.45
CA TRP A 232 -36.16 9.55 4.58
C TRP A 232 -35.45 8.60 3.60
N MET A 233 -35.62 7.29 3.74
CA MET A 233 -35.20 6.32 2.72
C MET A 233 -36.04 6.39 1.43
N ILE A 234 -37.18 7.08 1.48
CA ILE A 234 -38.05 7.35 0.33
C ILE A 234 -37.92 8.83 -0.01
N MET A 235 -37.56 9.10 -1.26
CA MET A 235 -37.28 10.44 -1.76
C MET A 235 -38.54 11.05 -2.35
N ASP A 236 -38.89 12.25 -1.88
CA ASP A 236 -39.87 13.14 -2.52
C ASP A 236 -39.20 14.11 -3.50
N VAL A 237 -37.92 14.41 -3.26
CA VAL A 237 -37.13 15.40 -4.01
C VAL A 237 -35.80 14.79 -4.42
N VAL A 238 -35.39 14.99 -5.67
CA VAL A 238 -34.09 14.53 -6.18
C VAL A 238 -33.16 15.72 -6.43
N PRO A 239 -31.97 15.78 -5.83
CA PRO A 239 -31.00 16.84 -6.11
C PRO A 239 -30.38 16.67 -7.51
N VAL A 240 -30.13 17.80 -8.16
CA VAL A 240 -29.44 17.89 -9.45
C VAL A 240 -28.04 18.42 -9.23
N ILE A 241 -27.04 17.62 -9.63
CA ILE A 241 -25.62 17.99 -9.52
C ILE A 241 -25.30 19.20 -10.42
N PRO A 242 -24.36 20.10 -10.02
CA PRO A 242 -23.98 21.27 -10.79
C PRO A 242 -23.52 20.93 -12.23
N PRO A 243 -23.80 21.80 -13.23
CA PRO A 243 -23.54 21.54 -14.64
C PRO A 243 -22.06 21.32 -14.99
N ASP A 244 -21.14 21.99 -14.31
CA ASP A 244 -19.70 21.86 -14.59
C ASP A 244 -19.13 20.49 -14.17
N LEU A 245 -19.85 19.76 -13.31
CA LEU A 245 -19.53 18.36 -12.97
C LEU A 245 -20.13 17.37 -13.98
N ARG A 246 -20.99 17.84 -14.89
CA ARG A 246 -21.60 17.07 -15.99
C ARG A 246 -21.54 17.85 -17.31
N PRO A 247 -20.35 18.26 -17.76
CA PRO A 247 -20.19 19.22 -18.84
C PRO A 247 -20.71 18.67 -20.17
N MET A 248 -21.01 19.60 -21.07
CA MET A 248 -21.15 19.34 -22.50
C MET A 248 -20.05 20.12 -23.21
N VAL A 249 -19.12 19.42 -23.83
CA VAL A 249 -17.95 20.02 -24.48
C VAL A 249 -18.13 19.90 -25.98
N GLN A 250 -17.91 21.00 -26.70
CA GLN A 250 -17.91 21.00 -28.15
C GLN A 250 -16.63 20.31 -28.65
N LEU A 251 -16.79 19.31 -29.52
CA LEU A 251 -15.71 18.66 -30.25
C LEU A 251 -15.56 19.30 -31.63
N ASP A 252 -14.41 19.05 -32.25
CA ASP A 252 -14.15 19.43 -33.64
C ASP A 252 -15.24 18.84 -34.56
N GLY A 253 -15.79 19.68 -35.46
CA GLY A 253 -16.91 19.31 -36.32
C GLY A 253 -18.31 19.60 -35.75
N GLY A 254 -18.43 20.47 -34.74
CA GLY A 254 -19.72 20.97 -34.24
C GLY A 254 -20.54 19.94 -33.43
N ARG A 255 -19.94 18.79 -33.10
CA ARG A 255 -20.54 17.76 -32.26
C ARG A 255 -20.36 18.12 -30.78
N PHE A 256 -21.26 17.65 -29.93
CA PHE A 256 -21.14 17.80 -28.48
C PHE A 256 -20.87 16.46 -27.80
N ALA A 257 -19.83 16.39 -26.98
CA ALA A 257 -19.62 15.31 -26.03
C ALA A 257 -20.40 15.63 -24.75
N THR A 258 -21.37 14.79 -24.42
CA THR A 258 -22.23 14.97 -23.24
C THR A 258 -21.94 13.93 -22.16
N SER A 259 -21.97 14.34 -20.90
CA SER A 259 -21.95 13.37 -19.78
C SER A 259 -23.21 12.49 -19.76
N ASP A 260 -23.05 11.19 -19.49
CA ASP A 260 -24.14 10.20 -19.37
C ASP A 260 -25.20 10.61 -18.33
N LEU A 261 -24.81 11.36 -17.30
CA LEU A 261 -25.73 11.85 -16.26
C LEU A 261 -26.82 12.74 -16.83
N ASN A 262 -26.51 13.55 -17.86
CA ASN A 262 -27.49 14.44 -18.47
C ASN A 262 -28.64 13.63 -19.11
N ASP A 263 -28.33 12.49 -19.71
CA ASP A 263 -29.35 11.60 -20.28
C ASP A 263 -30.22 10.95 -19.21
N LEU A 264 -29.63 10.56 -18.08
CA LEU A 264 -30.35 9.96 -16.95
C LEU A 264 -31.28 11.01 -16.28
N TYR A 265 -30.79 12.22 -16.03
CA TYR A 265 -31.62 13.31 -15.50
C TYR A 265 -32.76 13.68 -16.46
N ARG A 266 -32.47 13.77 -17.77
CA ARG A 266 -33.48 14.06 -18.79
C ARG A 266 -34.61 13.03 -18.80
N ARG A 267 -34.29 11.73 -18.63
CA ARG A 267 -35.31 10.68 -18.51
C ARG A 267 -36.21 10.90 -17.30
N ILE A 268 -35.66 11.22 -16.13
CA ILE A 268 -36.44 11.48 -14.92
C ILE A 268 -37.37 12.66 -15.12
N ILE A 269 -36.86 13.80 -15.61
CA ILE A 269 -37.68 15.01 -15.81
C ILE A 269 -38.83 14.74 -16.79
N ASN A 270 -38.56 14.06 -17.91
CA ASN A 270 -39.58 13.69 -18.88
C ASN A 270 -40.68 12.79 -18.29
N ARG A 271 -40.29 11.78 -17.51
CA ARG A 271 -41.22 10.86 -16.84
C ARG A 271 -42.02 11.56 -15.75
N ASN A 272 -41.37 12.42 -14.97
CA ASN A 272 -42.00 13.18 -13.91
C ASN A 272 -43.03 14.17 -14.44
N ASN A 273 -42.68 14.94 -15.49
CA ASN A 273 -43.59 15.87 -16.13
C ASN A 273 -44.78 15.16 -16.81
N ARG A 274 -44.55 13.99 -17.39
CA ARG A 274 -45.61 13.14 -17.93
C ARG A 274 -46.55 12.65 -16.83
N LEU A 275 -46.00 12.22 -15.69
CA LEU A 275 -46.79 11.78 -14.54
C LEU A 275 -47.63 12.92 -13.94
N LYS A 276 -47.05 14.12 -13.75
CA LYS A 276 -47.81 15.30 -13.29
C LYS A 276 -49.02 15.57 -14.19
N ARG A 277 -48.81 15.63 -15.51
CA ARG A 277 -49.90 15.83 -16.49
C ARG A 277 -50.96 14.73 -16.42
N LEU A 278 -50.58 13.47 -16.22
CA LEU A 278 -51.53 12.35 -16.12
C LEU A 278 -52.37 12.43 -14.85
N LEU A 279 -51.79 12.87 -13.73
CA LEU A 279 -52.50 13.08 -12.48
C LEU A 279 -53.48 14.25 -12.61
N ASP A 280 -53.05 15.37 -13.21
CA ASP A 280 -53.90 16.56 -13.44
C ASP A 280 -55.10 16.25 -14.36
N LEU A 281 -54.92 15.36 -15.32
CA LEU A 281 -55.97 14.92 -16.25
C LEU A 281 -56.90 13.84 -15.65
N GLY A 282 -56.63 13.33 -14.45
CA GLY A 282 -57.41 12.25 -13.84
C GLY A 282 -57.36 10.94 -14.63
N ALA A 283 -56.18 10.58 -15.18
CA ALA A 283 -56.02 9.38 -16.00
C ALA A 283 -56.28 8.07 -15.21
N PRO A 284 -56.69 6.98 -15.87
CA PRO A 284 -56.93 5.70 -15.21
C PRO A 284 -55.71 5.15 -14.45
N ASP A 285 -55.98 4.49 -13.32
CA ASP A 285 -54.96 3.97 -12.39
C ASP A 285 -53.91 3.06 -13.05
N ILE A 286 -54.27 2.26 -14.04
CA ILE A 286 -53.32 1.36 -14.73
C ILE A 286 -52.19 2.16 -15.39
N ILE A 287 -52.55 3.28 -16.04
CA ILE A 287 -51.58 4.15 -16.73
C ILE A 287 -50.73 4.88 -15.69
N VAL A 288 -51.37 5.41 -14.63
CA VAL A 288 -50.68 6.10 -13.53
C VAL A 288 -49.69 5.17 -12.83
N ARG A 289 -50.07 3.92 -12.52
CA ARG A 289 -49.20 2.89 -11.92
C ARG A 289 -48.01 2.58 -12.81
N ASN A 290 -48.24 2.41 -14.12
CA ASN A 290 -47.14 2.17 -15.06
C ASN A 290 -46.18 3.35 -15.11
N GLU A 291 -46.67 4.59 -15.15
CA GLU A 291 -45.79 5.76 -15.20
C GLU A 291 -45.05 5.98 -13.86
N LYS A 292 -45.70 5.73 -12.70
CA LYS A 292 -45.03 5.69 -11.39
C LYS A 292 -43.91 4.64 -11.36
N ARG A 293 -44.16 3.44 -11.91
CA ARG A 293 -43.13 2.39 -12.04
C ARG A 293 -41.97 2.83 -12.94
N MET A 294 -42.26 3.45 -14.09
CA MET A 294 -41.22 3.97 -14.99
C MET A 294 -40.41 5.10 -14.38
N LEU A 295 -41.03 5.95 -13.55
CA LEU A 295 -40.33 6.99 -12.80
C LEU A 295 -39.38 6.38 -11.77
N GLN A 296 -39.83 5.38 -10.99
CA GLN A 296 -38.98 4.62 -10.08
C GLN A 296 -37.78 4.00 -10.81
N GLU A 297 -37.99 3.37 -11.97
CA GLU A 297 -36.91 2.82 -12.79
C GLU A 297 -35.91 3.86 -13.29
N ALA A 298 -36.40 5.04 -13.68
CA ALA A 298 -35.55 6.13 -14.15
C ALA A 298 -34.65 6.67 -13.02
N VAL A 299 -35.20 6.80 -11.80
CA VAL A 299 -34.44 7.23 -10.62
C VAL A 299 -33.45 6.15 -10.17
N ASP A 300 -33.85 4.88 -10.20
CA ASP A 300 -32.96 3.75 -9.91
C ASP A 300 -31.75 3.76 -10.85
N ALA A 301 -31.97 4.00 -12.15
CA ALA A 301 -30.91 4.05 -13.16
C ALA A 301 -29.97 5.25 -12.99
N LEU A 302 -30.46 6.40 -12.50
CA LEU A 302 -29.61 7.55 -12.17
C LEU A 302 -28.67 7.24 -11.01
N ILE A 303 -29.19 6.60 -9.95
CA ILE A 303 -28.42 6.32 -8.74
C ILE A 303 -27.46 5.15 -8.96
N ASP A 304 -27.95 4.00 -9.42
CA ASP A 304 -27.15 2.78 -9.60
C ASP A 304 -27.68 1.94 -10.79
N ASN A 305 -27.14 2.22 -11.97
CA ASN A 305 -27.57 1.56 -13.21
C ASN A 305 -27.16 0.08 -13.22
N GLY A 306 -28.13 -0.82 -13.42
CA GLY A 306 -27.89 -2.27 -13.52
C GLY A 306 -28.12 -3.07 -12.22
N ARG A 307 -28.50 -2.44 -11.11
CA ARG A 307 -28.70 -3.15 -9.82
C ARG A 307 -29.99 -3.97 -9.74
N ARG A 308 -31.05 -3.52 -10.41
CA ARG A 308 -32.35 -4.22 -10.45
C ARG A 308 -32.49 -5.14 -11.66
N GLY A 309 -31.86 -4.80 -12.79
CA GLY A 309 -32.06 -5.48 -14.07
C GLY A 309 -31.06 -5.04 -15.13
N ARG A 310 -31.43 -5.17 -16.41
CA ARG A 310 -30.54 -4.81 -17.52
C ARG A 310 -30.17 -3.33 -17.46
N PRO A 311 -28.88 -2.98 -17.56
CA PRO A 311 -28.47 -1.59 -17.52
C PRO A 311 -29.04 -0.83 -18.72
N VAL A 312 -29.44 0.41 -18.47
CA VAL A 312 -29.86 1.33 -19.51
C VAL A 312 -28.66 1.67 -20.38
N THR A 313 -28.80 1.47 -21.69
CA THR A 313 -27.76 1.75 -22.68
C THR A 313 -28.02 3.07 -23.42
N GLY A 314 -26.93 3.72 -23.83
CA GLY A 314 -26.95 4.88 -24.73
C GLY A 314 -26.96 4.48 -26.21
N PRO A 315 -26.83 5.45 -27.14
CA PRO A 315 -26.88 5.20 -28.58
C PRO A 315 -25.81 4.21 -29.08
N GLY A 316 -24.63 4.20 -28.47
CA GLY A 316 -23.54 3.26 -28.78
C GLY A 316 -23.67 1.88 -28.10
N ASN A 317 -24.86 1.52 -27.61
CA ASN A 317 -25.15 0.28 -26.86
C ASN A 317 -24.27 0.03 -25.61
N ARG A 318 -23.48 1.02 -25.18
CA ARG A 318 -22.75 0.98 -23.91
C ARG A 318 -23.70 1.32 -22.75
N PRO A 319 -23.54 0.73 -21.56
CA PRO A 319 -24.29 1.12 -20.38
C PRO A 319 -23.93 2.54 -19.96
N LEU A 320 -24.93 3.35 -19.65
CA LEU A 320 -24.73 4.71 -19.14
C LEU A 320 -24.14 4.66 -17.73
N LYS A 321 -23.15 5.51 -17.44
CA LYS A 321 -22.56 5.61 -16.10
C LYS A 321 -23.49 6.35 -15.14
N SER A 322 -23.81 5.71 -14.02
CA SER A 322 -24.62 6.27 -12.93
C SER A 322 -23.79 7.04 -11.91
N LEU A 323 -24.45 7.69 -10.94
CA LEU A 323 -23.78 8.36 -9.82
C LEU A 323 -22.93 7.37 -8.99
N SER A 324 -23.43 6.16 -8.77
CA SER A 324 -22.68 5.11 -8.07
C SER A 324 -21.43 4.69 -8.83
N ASP A 325 -21.49 4.58 -10.16
CA ASP A 325 -20.35 4.20 -11.01
C ASP A 325 -19.25 5.27 -11.04
N MET A 326 -19.61 6.54 -10.83
CA MET A 326 -18.62 7.62 -10.68
C MET A 326 -17.86 7.54 -9.36
N LEU A 327 -18.46 6.95 -8.32
CA LEU A 327 -17.83 6.81 -7.00
C LEU A 327 -17.04 5.50 -6.89
N LYS A 328 -17.61 4.38 -7.36
CA LYS A 328 -17.07 3.03 -7.17
C LYS A 328 -16.12 2.60 -8.31
N GLY A 329 -15.31 1.57 -8.05
CA GLY A 329 -14.44 0.95 -9.06
C GLY A 329 -13.06 1.60 -9.20
N LYS A 330 -12.21 1.04 -10.07
CA LYS A 330 -10.82 1.50 -10.28
C LYS A 330 -10.78 2.89 -10.91
N SER A 331 -11.70 3.17 -11.85
CA SER A 331 -11.89 4.49 -12.47
C SER A 331 -12.82 5.41 -11.68
N GLY A 332 -13.30 4.97 -10.51
CA GLY A 332 -14.13 5.75 -9.62
C GLY A 332 -13.32 6.84 -8.92
N ARG A 333 -14.04 7.85 -8.40
CA ARG A 333 -13.46 9.07 -7.82
C ARG A 333 -12.51 8.79 -6.65
N PHE A 334 -12.86 7.87 -5.75
CA PHE A 334 -12.05 7.54 -4.57
C PHE A 334 -10.66 6.99 -4.91
N ARG A 335 -10.54 6.20 -5.98
CA ARG A 335 -9.28 5.52 -6.33
C ARG A 335 -8.51 6.26 -7.42
N GLN A 336 -9.16 6.66 -8.51
CA GLN A 336 -8.45 7.23 -9.65
C GLN A 336 -8.04 8.67 -9.41
N ASN A 337 -8.93 9.51 -8.87
CA ASN A 337 -8.76 10.98 -8.88
C ASN A 337 -8.33 11.55 -7.52
N LEU A 338 -8.75 10.92 -6.42
CA LEU A 338 -8.38 11.38 -5.08
C LEU A 338 -7.00 10.87 -4.65
N LEU A 339 -6.67 9.60 -4.95
CA LEU A 339 -5.36 9.01 -4.64
C LEU A 339 -4.37 9.11 -5.81
N GLY A 340 -4.83 8.84 -7.03
CA GLY A 340 -4.04 9.07 -8.25
C GLY A 340 -4.17 10.51 -8.72
N LYS A 341 -3.09 11.28 -8.69
CA LYS A 341 -3.07 12.64 -9.25
C LYS A 341 -1.91 12.77 -10.22
N ARG A 342 -2.17 13.44 -11.33
CA ARG A 342 -1.09 13.96 -12.17
C ARG A 342 -0.55 15.20 -11.47
N VAL A 343 0.77 15.28 -11.39
CA VAL A 343 1.47 16.36 -10.71
C VAL A 343 2.26 17.16 -11.73
N ASP A 344 2.21 18.48 -11.59
CA ASP A 344 3.08 19.40 -12.32
C ASP A 344 4.50 19.34 -11.73
N TYR A 345 5.47 20.00 -12.38
CA TYR A 345 6.89 19.97 -11.97
C TYR A 345 7.46 18.56 -11.90
N SER A 346 7.13 17.74 -12.90
CA SER A 346 7.66 16.40 -13.06
C SER A 346 8.15 16.15 -14.49
N GLY A 347 9.20 15.34 -14.61
CA GLY A 347 9.79 14.93 -15.89
C GLY A 347 10.05 13.43 -15.89
N ARG A 348 10.24 12.82 -17.07
CA ARG A 348 10.64 11.42 -17.19
C ARG A 348 11.67 11.27 -18.30
N SER A 349 12.72 10.51 -18.06
CA SER A 349 13.67 10.10 -19.10
C SER A 349 14.28 8.74 -18.81
N VAL A 350 14.98 8.20 -19.80
CA VAL A 350 15.79 6.97 -19.70
C VAL A 350 16.97 7.22 -18.77
N ILE A 351 17.33 6.21 -17.99
CA ILE A 351 18.49 6.26 -17.10
C ILE A 351 19.72 5.64 -17.74
N VAL A 352 20.88 6.21 -17.44
CA VAL A 352 22.20 5.69 -17.81
C VAL A 352 23.11 5.70 -16.58
N VAL A 353 24.17 4.90 -16.62
CA VAL A 353 25.11 4.81 -15.50
C VAL A 353 25.96 6.08 -15.40
N GLY A 354 26.09 6.62 -14.18
CA GLY A 354 27.02 7.70 -13.84
C GLY A 354 28.03 7.25 -12.78
N PRO A 355 29.09 6.50 -13.13
CA PRO A 355 30.03 5.95 -12.16
C PRO A 355 30.85 7.01 -11.41
N GLU A 356 31.01 8.20 -12.00
CA GLU A 356 31.72 9.36 -11.43
C GLU A 356 30.93 10.08 -10.32
N LEU A 357 29.62 9.85 -10.25
CA LEU A 357 28.75 10.52 -9.28
C LEU A 357 29.02 9.99 -7.87
N LYS A 358 28.81 10.84 -6.86
CA LYS A 358 28.71 10.40 -5.47
C LYS A 358 27.33 9.81 -5.19
N ILE A 359 27.19 9.04 -4.13
CA ILE A 359 25.93 8.35 -3.83
C ILE A 359 24.71 9.28 -3.66
N TYR A 360 24.90 10.53 -3.23
CA TYR A 360 23.82 11.51 -3.06
C TYR A 360 23.53 12.36 -4.30
N GLN A 361 24.26 12.18 -5.41
CA GLN A 361 24.16 13.00 -6.61
C GLN A 361 23.45 12.26 -7.74
N CYS A 362 22.74 13.01 -8.60
CA CYS A 362 22.19 12.50 -9.86
C CYS A 362 22.48 13.48 -11.01
N GLY A 363 22.70 12.97 -12.22
CA GLY A 363 22.86 13.82 -13.40
C GLY A 363 21.52 14.10 -14.06
N LEU A 364 21.14 15.37 -14.16
CA LEU A 364 19.88 15.82 -14.75
C LEU A 364 20.14 16.53 -16.10
N PRO A 365 19.46 16.12 -17.19
CA PRO A 365 19.60 16.75 -18.51
C PRO A 365 19.30 18.24 -18.49
N LYS A 366 20.13 19.05 -19.15
CA LYS A 366 19.94 20.51 -19.28
C LYS A 366 18.54 20.92 -19.77
N GLU A 367 18.04 20.28 -20.83
CA GLU A 367 16.69 20.53 -21.38
C GLU A 367 15.57 20.21 -20.38
N MET A 368 15.75 19.19 -19.55
CA MET A 368 14.76 18.82 -18.53
C MET A 368 14.84 19.79 -17.34
N ALA A 369 16.05 20.15 -16.92
CA ALA A 369 16.29 21.05 -15.80
C ALA A 369 15.65 22.43 -16.05
N ILE A 370 15.84 23.00 -17.25
CA ILE A 370 15.33 24.33 -17.55
C ILE A 370 13.80 24.42 -17.52
N GLU A 371 13.09 23.37 -17.95
CA GLU A 371 11.62 23.34 -17.87
C GLU A 371 11.11 23.09 -16.44
N LEU A 372 11.78 22.23 -15.67
CA LEU A 372 11.41 21.98 -14.27
C LEU A 372 11.61 23.22 -13.39
N PHE A 373 12.74 23.91 -13.56
CA PHE A 373 13.13 25.07 -12.74
C PHE A 373 12.71 26.42 -13.35
N LYS A 374 11.93 26.42 -14.43
CA LYS A 374 11.55 27.61 -15.22
C LYS A 374 11.10 28.81 -14.38
N PRO A 375 10.19 28.67 -13.38
CA PRO A 375 9.74 29.82 -12.59
C PRO A 375 10.85 30.39 -11.69
N PHE A 376 11.74 29.54 -11.17
CA PHE A 376 12.85 29.94 -10.31
C PHE A 376 13.92 30.69 -11.10
N VAL A 377 14.26 30.19 -12.28
CA VAL A 377 15.17 30.85 -13.22
C VAL A 377 14.62 32.21 -13.63
N MET A 378 13.33 32.29 -13.98
CA MET A 378 12.69 33.56 -14.34
C MET A 378 12.70 34.57 -13.19
N LYS A 379 12.53 34.11 -11.94
CA LYS A 379 12.61 34.96 -10.75
C LYS A 379 14.02 35.50 -10.55
N GLU A 380 15.05 34.65 -10.68
CA GLU A 380 16.45 35.03 -10.54
C GLU A 380 16.93 35.98 -11.65
N LEU A 381 16.49 35.77 -12.89
CA LEU A 381 16.82 36.69 -13.99
C LEU A 381 16.27 38.11 -13.74
N VAL A 382 15.11 38.22 -13.10
CA VAL A 382 14.51 39.51 -12.73
C VAL A 382 15.19 40.09 -11.48
N SER A 383 15.51 39.28 -10.47
CA SER A 383 16.17 39.76 -9.23
C SER A 383 17.57 40.33 -9.51
N ARG A 384 18.30 39.73 -10.46
CA ARG A 384 19.64 40.18 -10.88
C ARG A 384 19.63 41.37 -11.85
N GLY A 385 18.45 41.80 -12.30
CA GLY A 385 18.32 42.90 -13.27
C GLY A 385 18.72 42.55 -14.71
N ILE A 386 18.99 41.27 -15.01
CA ILE A 386 19.24 40.78 -16.38
C ILE A 386 17.97 40.94 -17.23
N SER A 387 16.79 40.79 -16.60
CA SER A 387 15.51 41.04 -17.21
C SER A 387 14.68 42.05 -16.42
N GLN A 388 14.05 43.00 -17.11
CA GLN A 388 13.18 43.99 -16.47
C GLN A 388 11.83 43.40 -16.03
N ASN A 389 11.28 42.45 -16.80
CA ASN A 389 9.91 41.94 -16.63
C ASN A 389 9.84 40.42 -16.81
N ILE A 390 8.91 39.75 -16.12
CA ILE A 390 8.66 38.29 -16.22
C ILE A 390 8.43 37.84 -17.66
N LYS A 391 7.72 38.63 -18.48
CA LYS A 391 7.50 38.32 -19.90
C LYS A 391 8.79 38.32 -20.71
N ASN A 392 9.71 39.23 -20.40
CA ASN A 392 11.01 39.28 -21.07
C ASN A 392 11.90 38.12 -20.60
N ALA A 393 11.92 37.83 -19.30
CA ALA A 393 12.61 36.67 -18.74
C ALA A 393 12.12 35.36 -19.38
N LYS A 394 10.80 35.23 -19.59
CA LYS A 394 10.22 34.08 -20.30
C LYS A 394 10.76 33.95 -21.72
N LYS A 395 10.87 35.05 -22.48
CA LYS A 395 11.43 35.04 -23.84
C LYS A 395 12.92 34.64 -23.85
N ILE A 396 13.71 35.13 -22.89
CA ILE A 396 15.13 34.79 -22.76
C ILE A 396 15.30 33.28 -22.47
N VAL A 397 14.48 32.75 -21.56
CA VAL A 397 14.48 31.31 -21.22
C VAL A 397 14.00 30.46 -22.39
N GLU A 398 12.96 30.86 -23.12
CA GLU A 398 12.47 30.14 -24.31
C GLU A 398 13.46 30.16 -25.48
N LYS A 399 14.30 31.19 -25.58
CA LYS A 399 15.39 31.27 -26.57
C LYS A 399 16.64 30.49 -26.18
N LEU A 400 16.73 30.02 -24.93
CA LEU A 400 17.88 29.30 -24.38
C LEU A 400 19.19 30.11 -24.47
N ASP A 401 19.13 31.41 -24.17
CA ASP A 401 20.32 32.29 -24.15
C ASP A 401 21.38 31.77 -23.16
N THR A 402 22.66 32.00 -23.46
CA THR A 402 23.78 31.43 -22.68
C THR A 402 23.79 31.83 -21.21
N GLN A 403 23.35 33.06 -20.91
CA GLN A 403 23.25 33.60 -19.55
C GLN A 403 22.28 32.81 -18.64
N VAL A 404 21.36 32.05 -19.23
CA VAL A 404 20.38 31.26 -18.48
C VAL A 404 21.05 30.06 -17.80
N TRP A 405 22.11 29.50 -18.39
CA TRP A 405 22.77 28.31 -17.86
C TRP A 405 23.51 28.57 -16.54
N ASP A 406 24.17 29.71 -16.42
CA ASP A 406 24.85 30.12 -15.19
C ASP A 406 23.86 30.29 -14.03
N VAL A 407 22.73 30.97 -14.31
CA VAL A 407 21.64 31.15 -13.34
C VAL A 407 21.00 29.81 -12.98
N LEU A 408 20.81 28.93 -13.96
CA LEU A 408 20.25 27.60 -13.73
C LEU A 408 21.13 26.76 -12.81
N GLU A 409 22.45 26.75 -13.01
CA GLU A 409 23.39 26.01 -12.16
C GLU A 409 23.33 26.50 -10.70
N GLU A 410 23.23 27.82 -10.49
CA GLU A 410 23.08 28.38 -9.15
C GLU A 410 21.74 28.03 -8.50
N VAL A 411 20.63 28.04 -9.25
CA VAL A 411 19.29 27.69 -8.74
C VAL A 411 19.19 26.22 -8.35
N ILE A 412 19.89 25.35 -9.07
CA ILE A 412 19.89 23.90 -8.87
C ILE A 412 20.73 23.50 -7.66
N LYS A 413 21.75 24.29 -7.32
CA LYS A 413 22.65 24.02 -6.20
C LYS A 413 21.87 23.93 -4.88
N GLU A 414 22.11 22.86 -4.12
CA GLU A 414 21.40 22.55 -2.87
C GLU A 414 19.88 22.36 -2.97
N HIS A 415 19.31 22.32 -4.19
CA HIS A 415 17.90 22.05 -4.40
C HIS A 415 17.68 20.57 -4.72
N PRO A 416 17.25 19.72 -3.75
CA PRO A 416 17.10 18.30 -4.01
C PRO A 416 15.99 18.01 -5.02
N VAL A 417 16.13 16.92 -5.76
CA VAL A 417 15.09 16.35 -6.63
C VAL A 417 14.77 14.93 -6.20
N MET A 418 13.51 14.52 -6.34
CA MET A 418 13.11 13.15 -6.06
C MET A 418 13.12 12.33 -7.35
N LEU A 419 13.81 11.20 -7.34
CA LEU A 419 13.74 10.19 -8.40
C LEU A 419 12.80 9.05 -7.98
N ASN A 420 11.97 8.62 -8.92
CA ASN A 420 11.00 7.54 -8.72
C ASN A 420 11.01 6.57 -9.91
N ARG A 421 11.01 5.28 -9.64
CA ARG A 421 10.85 4.22 -10.65
C ARG A 421 9.50 3.53 -10.49
N ALA A 422 8.81 3.33 -11.61
CA ALA A 422 7.61 2.49 -11.65
C ALA A 422 8.00 1.04 -12.02
N PRO A 423 7.51 0.00 -11.31
CA PRO A 423 6.61 0.04 -10.15
C PRO A 423 7.33 0.32 -8.82
N THR A 424 6.70 1.10 -7.94
CA THR A 424 7.22 1.39 -6.59
C THR A 424 6.71 0.34 -5.59
N LEU A 425 7.55 -0.63 -5.21
CA LEU A 425 7.17 -1.73 -4.30
C LEU A 425 7.36 -1.39 -2.81
N HIS A 426 8.37 -0.59 -2.51
CA HIS A 426 8.74 -0.19 -1.14
C HIS A 426 9.19 1.28 -1.12
N ARG A 427 9.35 1.86 0.08
CA ARG A 427 9.78 3.26 0.25
C ARG A 427 11.07 3.64 -0.49
N LEU A 428 12.06 2.74 -0.60
CA LEU A 428 13.35 3.01 -1.25
C LEU A 428 13.25 3.20 -2.78
N GLY A 429 12.07 2.98 -3.37
CA GLY A 429 11.82 3.27 -4.78
C GLY A 429 11.60 4.75 -5.08
N ILE A 430 11.60 5.59 -4.04
CA ILE A 430 11.64 7.05 -4.12
C ILE A 430 12.79 7.53 -3.24
N GLN A 431 13.76 8.24 -3.82
CA GLN A 431 14.87 8.83 -3.08
C GLN A 431 15.15 10.24 -3.57
N ALA A 432 15.72 11.06 -2.69
CA ALA A 432 16.17 12.40 -3.03
C ALA A 432 17.66 12.40 -3.40
N PHE A 433 17.99 13.21 -4.40
CA PHE A 433 19.35 13.41 -4.89
C PHE A 433 19.60 14.90 -5.13
N GLU A 434 20.86 15.28 -5.07
CA GLU A 434 21.31 16.58 -5.54
C GLU A 434 21.54 16.52 -7.07
N PRO A 435 20.82 17.33 -7.86
CA PRO A 435 20.96 17.36 -9.31
C PRO A 435 22.26 18.05 -9.75
N ILE A 436 22.96 17.44 -10.71
CA ILE A 436 24.09 18.01 -11.45
C ILE A 436 23.69 18.12 -12.91
N LEU A 437 23.96 19.26 -13.55
CA LEU A 437 23.69 19.45 -14.97
C LEU A 437 24.58 18.53 -15.81
N VAL A 438 23.95 17.73 -16.68
CA VAL A 438 24.66 16.87 -17.63
C VAL A 438 24.21 17.15 -19.05
N GLU A 439 25.13 16.96 -19.99
CA GLU A 439 24.83 17.01 -21.41
C GLU A 439 24.05 15.77 -21.87
N GLY A 440 23.20 15.94 -22.88
CA GLY A 440 22.33 14.90 -23.42
C GLY A 440 20.93 14.89 -22.81
N LYS A 441 20.18 13.81 -23.04
CA LYS A 441 18.74 13.69 -22.67
C LYS A 441 18.47 12.63 -21.60
N ALA A 442 19.46 11.84 -21.21
CA ALA A 442 19.33 10.74 -20.26
C ALA A 442 19.75 11.16 -18.85
N ILE A 443 19.07 10.61 -17.84
CA ILE A 443 19.39 10.86 -16.43
C ILE A 443 20.57 9.96 -16.04
N LYS A 444 21.64 10.51 -15.48
CA LYS A 444 22.74 9.71 -14.93
C LYS A 444 22.42 9.30 -13.49
N LEU A 445 22.45 8.01 -13.22
CA LEU A 445 22.18 7.45 -11.89
C LEU A 445 23.41 6.76 -11.32
N HIS A 446 23.55 6.85 -10.00
CA HIS A 446 24.59 6.16 -9.25
C HIS A 446 24.37 4.62 -9.25
N PRO A 447 25.39 3.78 -9.51
CA PRO A 447 25.19 2.33 -9.66
C PRO A 447 24.79 1.60 -8.37
N LEU A 448 25.18 2.09 -7.19
CA LEU A 448 24.82 1.44 -5.90
C LEU A 448 23.34 1.58 -5.54
N VAL A 449 22.62 2.57 -6.09
CA VAL A 449 21.19 2.75 -5.79
C VAL A 449 20.29 1.90 -6.69
N CYS A 450 20.84 1.30 -7.75
CA CYS A 450 20.09 0.44 -8.67
C CYS A 450 19.45 -0.77 -7.97
N THR A 451 20.08 -1.31 -6.92
CA THR A 451 19.49 -2.39 -6.11
C THR A 451 18.25 -1.92 -5.36
N ALA A 452 18.25 -0.69 -4.86
CA ALA A 452 17.10 -0.08 -4.19
C ALA A 452 15.97 0.20 -5.18
N PHE A 453 16.25 0.80 -6.34
CA PHE A 453 15.23 1.03 -7.37
C PHE A 453 14.81 -0.25 -8.11
N ASN A 454 15.52 -1.36 -7.92
CA ASN A 454 15.43 -2.57 -8.72
C ASN A 454 15.58 -2.28 -10.24
N ALA A 455 16.45 -1.33 -10.57
CA ALA A 455 16.63 -0.77 -11.91
C ALA A 455 17.86 -1.35 -12.62
N ASP A 456 17.79 -1.42 -13.94
CA ASP A 456 18.89 -1.70 -14.85
C ASP A 456 19.02 -0.62 -15.94
N PHE A 457 20.04 -0.72 -16.78
CA PHE A 457 20.39 0.31 -17.77
C PHE A 457 20.10 -0.14 -19.21
N ASP A 458 19.02 -0.92 -19.42
CA ASP A 458 18.64 -1.49 -20.72
C ASP A 458 17.50 -0.74 -21.45
N GLY A 459 17.03 0.36 -20.86
CA GLY A 459 15.91 1.16 -21.38
C GLY A 459 14.93 1.64 -20.32
N ASP A 460 15.15 1.25 -19.06
CA ASP A 460 14.43 1.72 -17.89
C ASP A 460 14.31 3.25 -17.82
N GLN A 461 13.16 3.72 -17.35
CA GLN A 461 12.85 5.14 -17.22
C GLN A 461 12.55 5.50 -15.78
N MET A 462 13.04 6.67 -15.35
CA MET A 462 12.72 7.24 -14.04
C MET A 462 12.01 8.58 -14.19
N ALA A 463 11.07 8.81 -13.28
CA ALA A 463 10.41 10.10 -13.12
C ALA A 463 11.17 10.96 -12.11
N VAL A 464 11.31 12.24 -12.43
CA VAL A 464 11.88 13.27 -11.56
C VAL A 464 10.74 14.15 -11.05
N HIS A 465 10.75 14.48 -9.76
CA HIS A 465 9.79 15.40 -9.14
C HIS A 465 10.54 16.49 -8.36
N LEU A 466 10.10 17.74 -8.50
CA LEU A 466 10.71 18.89 -7.84
C LEU A 466 9.94 19.30 -6.56
N PRO A 467 10.55 19.26 -5.36
CA PRO A 467 9.94 19.77 -4.14
C PRO A 467 9.93 21.31 -4.14
N LEU A 468 8.76 21.94 -4.00
CA LEU A 468 8.62 23.40 -4.14
C LEU A 468 8.73 24.18 -2.82
N SER A 469 8.18 23.64 -1.72
CA SER A 469 8.20 24.34 -0.43
C SER A 469 9.52 24.11 0.31
N VAL A 470 9.90 25.04 1.19
CA VAL A 470 11.15 24.95 1.97
C VAL A 470 11.10 23.74 2.89
N GLU A 471 9.93 23.46 3.48
CA GLU A 471 9.71 22.28 4.33
C GLU A 471 9.88 20.99 3.53
N ALA A 472 9.33 20.92 2.32
CA ALA A 472 9.47 19.76 1.45
C ALA A 472 10.92 19.52 1.02
N GLN A 473 11.69 20.59 0.75
CA GLN A 473 13.12 20.50 0.46
C GLN A 473 13.91 19.98 1.67
N ALA A 474 13.60 20.49 2.87
CA ALA A 474 14.21 20.04 4.11
C ALA A 474 13.88 18.56 4.39
N GLU A 475 12.62 18.14 4.25
CA GLU A 475 12.21 16.73 4.37
C GLU A 475 12.97 15.85 3.38
N CYS A 476 13.11 16.29 2.13
CA CYS A 476 13.88 15.57 1.13
C CYS A 476 15.35 15.39 1.55
N ARG A 477 15.98 16.44 2.09
CA ARG A 477 17.39 16.44 2.50
C ARG A 477 17.66 15.60 3.75
N PHE A 478 16.78 15.65 4.75
CA PHE A 478 16.99 14.92 6.02
C PHE A 478 16.46 13.48 5.99
N LEU A 479 15.37 13.20 5.26
CA LEU A 479 14.71 11.88 5.32
C LEU A 479 14.94 11.04 4.06
N LEU A 480 14.85 11.66 2.88
CA LEU A 480 14.82 10.93 1.60
C LEU A 480 16.19 10.84 0.90
N LEU A 481 17.19 11.58 1.35
CA LEU A 481 18.51 11.58 0.72
C LEU A 481 19.10 10.16 0.71
N SER A 482 19.74 9.79 -0.39
CA SER A 482 20.26 8.44 -0.60
C SER A 482 21.20 7.91 0.51
N PRO A 483 22.17 8.69 1.07
CA PRO A 483 23.05 8.24 2.15
C PRO A 483 22.33 7.87 3.45
N ASN A 484 21.12 8.38 3.69
CA ASN A 484 20.35 8.05 4.89
C ASN A 484 19.59 6.72 4.73
N ASN A 485 19.55 6.17 3.52
CA ASN A 485 18.73 5.03 3.14
C ASN A 485 19.58 3.82 2.73
N LEU A 486 20.60 3.48 3.54
CA LEU A 486 21.52 2.37 3.27
C LEU A 486 21.02 1.01 3.78
N LEU A 487 20.07 0.99 4.71
CA LEU A 487 19.53 -0.24 5.31
C LEU A 487 18.15 -0.57 4.75
N LYS A 488 17.87 -1.88 4.68
CA LYS A 488 16.58 -2.42 4.26
C LYS A 488 15.58 -2.29 5.40
N PRO A 489 14.40 -1.69 5.19
CA PRO A 489 13.35 -1.64 6.21
C PRO A 489 12.82 -3.02 6.64
N SER A 490 13.01 -4.06 5.82
CA SER A 490 12.52 -5.43 6.08
C SER A 490 13.24 -6.15 7.22
N ASP A 491 14.56 -6.09 7.23
CA ASP A 491 15.46 -6.93 8.02
C ASP A 491 16.63 -6.14 8.65
N GLY A 492 16.84 -4.88 8.24
CA GLY A 492 17.95 -4.05 8.70
C GLY A 492 19.31 -4.42 8.08
N GLY A 493 19.34 -5.28 7.06
CA GLY A 493 20.55 -5.55 6.29
C GLY A 493 20.87 -4.42 5.30
N PRO A 494 22.14 -4.28 4.84
CA PRO A 494 22.52 -3.26 3.88
C PRO A 494 21.86 -3.49 2.50
N VAL A 495 21.31 -2.42 1.92
CA VAL A 495 20.70 -2.39 0.57
C VAL A 495 21.78 -2.15 -0.49
N ALA A 496 22.65 -1.16 -0.23
CA ALA A 496 23.67 -0.66 -1.14
C ALA A 496 24.91 -1.56 -1.13
N VAL A 497 24.71 -2.86 -1.34
CA VAL A 497 25.82 -3.81 -1.46
C VAL A 497 26.40 -3.72 -2.87
N PRO A 498 27.73 -3.55 -3.02
CA PRO A 498 28.38 -3.63 -4.32
C PRO A 498 27.98 -4.89 -5.07
N SER A 499 27.78 -4.77 -6.38
CA SER A 499 27.34 -5.86 -7.24
C SER A 499 28.16 -5.94 -8.52
N GLN A 500 28.09 -7.09 -9.19
CA GLN A 500 28.71 -7.32 -10.49
C GLN A 500 30.21 -6.94 -10.47
N ASP A 501 30.62 -6.02 -11.35
CA ASP A 501 32.01 -5.66 -11.61
C ASP A 501 32.73 -5.09 -10.38
N MET A 502 32.00 -4.39 -9.49
CA MET A 502 32.57 -3.87 -8.25
C MET A 502 33.07 -5.01 -7.35
N VAL A 503 32.27 -6.07 -7.21
CA VAL A 503 32.62 -7.26 -6.42
C VAL A 503 33.78 -8.00 -7.08
N LEU A 504 33.72 -8.15 -8.39
CA LEU A 504 34.70 -8.90 -9.16
C LEU A 504 36.09 -8.23 -9.12
N GLY A 505 36.16 -6.90 -9.17
CA GLY A 505 37.41 -6.16 -8.98
C GLY A 505 38.02 -6.34 -7.59
N ILE A 506 37.21 -6.36 -6.54
CA ILE A 506 37.68 -6.57 -5.15
C ILE A 506 38.07 -8.03 -4.91
N TYR A 507 37.30 -8.97 -5.46
CA TYR A 507 37.62 -10.38 -5.43
C TYR A 507 38.95 -10.65 -6.12
N TYR A 508 39.19 -10.05 -7.29
CA TYR A 508 40.48 -10.12 -7.94
C TYR A 508 41.57 -9.49 -7.07
N LEU A 509 41.37 -8.28 -6.57
CA LEU A 509 42.35 -7.57 -5.73
C LEU A 509 42.77 -8.37 -4.49
N THR A 510 41.85 -9.07 -3.83
CA THR A 510 42.12 -9.80 -2.58
C THR A 510 42.61 -11.24 -2.78
N GLN A 511 42.65 -11.73 -4.03
CA GLN A 511 43.13 -13.06 -4.39
C GLN A 511 44.63 -13.22 -4.12
N GLU A 512 45.02 -14.42 -3.65
CA GLU A 512 46.40 -14.83 -3.44
C GLU A 512 46.80 -15.86 -4.51
N ARG A 513 48.00 -15.71 -5.07
CA ARG A 513 48.56 -16.64 -6.07
C ARG A 513 49.92 -17.17 -5.59
N PRO A 514 50.02 -18.45 -5.21
CA PRO A 514 51.29 -19.06 -4.86
C PRO A 514 52.26 -19.05 -6.06
N GLY A 515 53.53 -18.71 -5.84
CA GLY A 515 54.55 -18.63 -6.89
C GLY A 515 54.52 -17.34 -7.71
N ALA A 516 53.79 -16.31 -7.26
CA ALA A 516 53.73 -15.02 -7.97
C ALA A 516 55.05 -14.23 -7.86
N VAL A 517 55.33 -13.41 -8.88
CA VAL A 517 56.56 -12.62 -8.93
C VAL A 517 56.65 -11.69 -7.72
N GLY A 518 57.74 -11.77 -6.95
CA GLY A 518 57.96 -10.93 -5.77
C GLY A 518 57.40 -11.50 -4.46
N GLU A 519 57.03 -12.78 -4.42
CA GLU A 519 56.72 -13.52 -3.18
C GLU A 519 57.89 -13.48 -2.19
N GLY A 520 57.60 -13.23 -0.91
CA GLY A 520 58.58 -13.18 0.18
C GLY A 520 59.42 -11.90 0.28
N LYS A 521 59.11 -10.86 -0.52
CA LYS A 521 59.80 -9.57 -0.44
C LYS A 521 59.39 -8.77 0.80
N PHE A 522 60.34 -8.02 1.34
CA PHE A 522 60.16 -7.12 2.47
C PHE A 522 60.14 -5.65 2.01
N PHE A 523 59.17 -4.88 2.48
CA PHE A 523 59.02 -3.46 2.18
C PHE A 523 58.94 -2.63 3.47
N LYS A 524 59.48 -1.40 3.41
CA LYS A 524 59.50 -0.46 4.53
C LYS A 524 58.12 0.14 4.81
N ASN A 525 57.31 0.37 3.79
CA ASN A 525 55.94 0.90 3.91
C ASN A 525 55.08 0.46 2.71
N VAL A 526 53.76 0.70 2.79
CA VAL A 526 52.81 0.33 1.73
C VAL A 526 53.10 1.07 0.42
N ASN A 527 53.50 2.34 0.48
CA ASN A 527 53.84 3.15 -0.70
C ASN A 527 55.01 2.56 -1.51
N GLU A 528 56.05 2.03 -0.85
CA GLU A 528 57.16 1.36 -1.52
C GLU A 528 56.70 0.07 -2.20
N ALA A 529 55.76 -0.66 -1.59
CA ALA A 529 55.19 -1.86 -2.19
C ALA A 529 54.31 -1.52 -3.42
N ILE A 530 53.57 -0.40 -3.39
CA ILE A 530 52.83 0.12 -4.56
C ILE A 530 53.80 0.52 -5.67
N LEU A 531 54.88 1.24 -5.34
CA LEU A 531 55.92 1.62 -6.30
C LEU A 531 56.58 0.38 -6.93
N ALA A 532 56.83 -0.67 -6.14
CA ALA A 532 57.36 -1.92 -6.63
C ALA A 532 56.39 -2.61 -7.60
N TYR A 533 55.07 -2.50 -7.37
CA TYR A 533 54.05 -3.02 -8.28
C TYR A 533 53.97 -2.24 -9.59
N GLU A 534 54.05 -0.91 -9.54
CA GLU A 534 54.08 -0.07 -10.74
C GLU A 534 55.34 -0.34 -11.60
N ASN A 535 56.46 -0.67 -10.96
CA ASN A 535 57.69 -1.10 -11.64
C ASN A 535 57.67 -2.59 -12.07
N GLY A 536 56.60 -3.35 -11.79
CA GLY A 536 56.49 -4.76 -12.12
C GLY A 536 57.35 -5.71 -11.27
N ALA A 537 57.92 -5.23 -10.17
CA ALA A 537 58.77 -6.01 -9.27
C ALA A 537 57.98 -6.90 -8.29
N CYS A 538 56.68 -6.63 -8.10
CA CYS A 538 55.72 -7.49 -7.40
C CYS A 538 54.37 -7.44 -8.12
N THR A 539 53.49 -8.42 -7.84
CA THR A 539 52.10 -8.44 -8.34
C THR A 539 51.11 -8.20 -7.20
N LEU A 540 49.85 -7.87 -7.53
CA LEU A 540 48.80 -7.66 -6.52
C LEU A 540 48.57 -8.88 -5.61
N HIS A 541 48.80 -10.08 -6.16
CA HIS A 541 48.55 -11.36 -5.49
C HIS A 541 49.78 -11.95 -4.80
N SER A 542 50.93 -11.27 -4.88
CA SER A 542 52.17 -11.73 -4.28
C SER A 542 52.11 -11.53 -2.77
N ARG A 543 52.51 -12.56 -2.01
CA ARG A 543 52.61 -12.52 -0.56
C ARG A 543 53.88 -11.78 -0.15
N ILE A 544 53.73 -10.67 0.57
CA ILE A 544 54.78 -9.72 0.91
C ILE A 544 54.73 -9.38 2.40
N THR A 545 55.88 -9.00 2.97
CA THR A 545 55.94 -8.49 4.34
C THR A 545 56.17 -6.99 4.33
N VAL A 546 55.28 -6.24 4.98
CA VAL A 546 55.35 -4.77 5.06
C VAL A 546 55.48 -4.35 6.51
N ARG A 547 56.40 -3.43 6.79
CA ARG A 547 56.48 -2.80 8.12
C ARG A 547 55.36 -1.75 8.25
N VAL A 548 54.43 -1.97 9.18
CA VAL A 548 53.32 -1.05 9.48
C VAL A 548 53.63 -0.35 10.79
N THR A 549 53.50 0.97 10.80
CA THR A 549 53.68 1.80 12.00
C THR A 549 52.35 2.48 12.29
N LYS A 550 51.82 2.30 13.50
CA LYS A 550 50.60 2.99 13.96
C LYS A 550 50.91 3.75 15.24
N THR A 551 50.30 4.92 15.36
CA THR A 551 50.21 5.69 16.59
C THR A 551 49.07 5.14 17.43
N GLY A 552 49.38 4.63 18.63
CA GLY A 552 48.36 4.18 19.58
C GLY A 552 47.51 5.33 20.13
N ALA A 553 46.41 5.01 20.82
CA ALA A 553 45.55 6.00 21.47
C ALA A 553 46.28 6.82 22.57
N ASP A 554 47.38 6.29 23.11
CA ASP A 554 48.23 6.90 24.13
C ASP A 554 49.43 7.69 23.54
N GLY A 555 49.55 7.77 22.21
CA GLY A 555 50.60 8.53 21.51
C GLY A 555 51.92 7.80 21.28
N GLU A 556 52.07 6.53 21.70
CA GLU A 556 53.25 5.71 21.39
C GLU A 556 53.18 5.11 19.97
N GLU A 557 54.28 5.17 19.22
CA GLU A 557 54.42 4.56 17.88
C GLU A 557 54.84 3.09 17.99
N VAL A 558 53.90 2.17 17.73
CA VAL A 558 54.18 0.73 17.71
C VAL A 558 54.38 0.29 16.26
N SER A 559 55.59 -0.18 15.93
CA SER A 559 55.92 -0.71 14.60
C SER A 559 56.03 -2.24 14.63
N SER A 560 55.34 -2.93 13.71
CA SER A 560 55.49 -4.37 13.54
C SER A 560 55.50 -4.76 12.05
N ASN A 561 56.00 -5.96 11.77
CA ASN A 561 56.03 -6.53 10.43
C ASN A 561 54.76 -7.35 10.22
N VAL A 562 53.99 -7.04 9.19
CA VAL A 562 52.75 -7.72 8.85
C VAL A 562 52.91 -8.39 7.49
N GLU A 563 52.55 -9.67 7.42
CA GLU A 563 52.60 -10.47 6.20
C GLU A 563 51.20 -10.57 5.60
N SER A 564 51.03 -10.14 4.34
CA SER A 564 49.77 -10.26 3.59
C SER A 564 50.03 -10.06 2.09
N THR A 565 49.00 -9.97 1.25
CA THR A 565 49.16 -9.63 -0.18
C THR A 565 49.10 -8.12 -0.39
N LEU A 566 49.78 -7.61 -1.43
CA LEU A 566 49.74 -6.19 -1.77
C LEU A 566 48.31 -5.69 -1.98
N GLY A 567 47.47 -6.50 -2.65
CA GLY A 567 46.07 -6.14 -2.88
C GLY A 567 45.25 -6.02 -1.58
N ARG A 568 45.51 -6.86 -0.57
CA ARG A 568 44.87 -6.75 0.74
C ARG A 568 45.34 -5.51 1.51
N PHE A 569 46.61 -5.12 1.41
CA PHE A 569 47.09 -3.85 1.98
C PHE A 569 46.35 -2.64 1.37
N ILE A 570 46.23 -2.59 0.05
CA ILE A 570 45.51 -1.52 -0.67
C ILE A 570 44.03 -1.48 -0.25
N PHE A 571 43.40 -2.65 -0.11
CA PHE A 571 41.99 -2.71 0.30
C PHE A 571 41.77 -2.26 1.75
N ASN A 572 42.73 -2.47 2.65
CA ASN A 572 42.60 -2.04 4.04
C ASN A 572 42.80 -0.52 4.22
N GLU A 573 43.41 0.20 3.28
CA GLU A 573 43.53 1.67 3.35
C GLU A 573 42.18 2.39 3.33
N ILE A 574 41.18 1.82 2.65
CA ILE A 574 39.83 2.40 2.54
C ILE A 574 38.88 1.95 3.64
N ILE A 575 39.25 0.93 4.42
CA ILE A 575 38.40 0.34 5.46
C ILE A 575 38.79 0.90 6.83
N PRO A 576 37.83 1.42 7.63
CA PRO A 576 38.06 1.75 9.03
C PRO A 576 38.61 0.52 9.75
N GLN A 577 39.69 0.69 10.50
CA GLN A 577 40.42 -0.46 11.03
C GLN A 577 39.86 -0.96 12.37
N ASP A 578 38.65 -0.62 12.78
CA ASP A 578 38.07 -0.88 14.11
C ASP A 578 36.76 -1.70 14.06
N LEU A 579 36.58 -2.51 13.02
CA LEU A 579 35.40 -3.36 12.79
C LEU A 579 35.38 -4.65 13.61
N GLY A 580 36.43 -4.93 14.40
CA GLY A 580 36.46 -6.05 15.35
C GLY A 580 36.48 -7.42 14.67
N TYR A 581 37.13 -7.53 13.51
CA TYR A 581 37.53 -8.84 12.96
C TYR A 581 38.76 -9.39 13.67
N VAL A 582 39.62 -8.48 14.13
CA VAL A 582 40.79 -8.78 14.94
C VAL A 582 40.54 -8.20 16.34
N ASP A 583 40.57 -9.07 17.35
CA ASP A 583 40.44 -8.64 18.75
C ASP A 583 41.71 -7.89 19.18
N ARG A 584 41.61 -6.57 19.22
CA ARG A 584 42.71 -5.65 19.60
C ARG A 584 43.01 -5.65 21.10
N SER A 585 42.15 -6.23 21.92
CA SER A 585 42.39 -6.39 23.36
C SER A 585 43.49 -7.42 23.67
N ILE A 586 43.89 -8.24 22.68
CA ILE A 586 44.96 -9.24 22.82
C ILE A 586 46.30 -8.58 22.43
N PRO A 587 47.33 -8.60 23.30
CA PRO A 587 48.64 -8.03 22.99
C PRO A 587 49.26 -8.66 21.73
N GLY A 588 49.68 -7.83 20.77
CA GLY A 588 50.29 -8.26 19.50
C GLY A 588 49.38 -8.15 18.26
N ASN A 589 48.07 -7.99 18.45
CA ASN A 589 47.08 -7.90 17.36
C ASN A 589 46.80 -6.46 16.86
N GLU A 590 47.42 -5.44 17.47
CA GLU A 590 47.13 -4.02 17.22
C GLU A 590 47.41 -3.56 15.77
N ASN A 591 48.44 -4.15 15.15
CA ASN A 591 48.94 -3.77 13.83
C ASN A 591 48.50 -4.71 12.70
N LEU A 592 47.81 -5.81 13.01
CA LEU A 592 47.27 -6.71 11.98
C LEU A 592 46.20 -6.00 11.14
N LEU A 593 46.08 -6.43 9.88
CA LEU A 593 45.03 -5.96 8.98
C LEU A 593 43.69 -6.53 9.43
N GLU A 594 42.64 -5.71 9.38
CA GLU A 594 41.30 -6.19 9.69
C GLU A 594 40.75 -7.18 8.67
N VAL A 595 41.09 -6.97 7.39
CA VAL A 595 40.65 -7.85 6.29
C VAL A 595 41.86 -8.54 5.66
N ASP A 596 42.16 -9.75 6.14
CA ASP A 596 43.22 -10.61 5.59
C ASP A 596 42.70 -11.91 4.95
N PHE A 597 41.42 -11.95 4.58
CA PHE A 597 40.81 -13.08 3.89
C PHE A 597 40.33 -12.70 2.49
N HIS A 598 40.04 -13.72 1.68
CA HIS A 598 39.55 -13.53 0.32
C HIS A 598 38.11 -12.99 0.32
N VAL A 599 37.88 -11.85 -0.35
CA VAL A 599 36.62 -11.10 -0.21
C VAL A 599 35.74 -11.28 -1.45
N GLY A 600 34.64 -12.02 -1.29
CA GLY A 600 33.52 -12.04 -2.24
C GLY A 600 32.34 -11.19 -1.79
N LYS A 601 31.20 -11.29 -2.49
CA LYS A 601 29.96 -10.52 -2.18
C LYS A 601 29.48 -10.69 -0.74
N LYS A 602 29.52 -11.91 -0.20
CA LYS A 602 29.10 -12.20 1.19
C LYS A 602 30.03 -11.53 2.21
N GLY A 603 31.34 -11.54 1.94
CA GLY A 603 32.34 -10.85 2.76
C GLY A 603 32.12 -9.34 2.79
N LEU A 604 31.89 -8.72 1.63
CA LEU A 604 31.57 -7.29 1.55
C LEU A 604 30.32 -6.92 2.35
N LYS A 605 29.27 -7.74 2.29
CA LYS A 605 28.05 -7.51 3.07
C LYS A 605 28.35 -7.45 4.57
N GLN A 606 29.14 -8.39 5.10
CA GLN A 606 29.51 -8.44 6.51
C GLN A 606 30.39 -7.26 6.94
N ILE A 607 31.33 -6.85 6.08
CA ILE A 607 32.17 -5.68 6.33
C ILE A 607 31.28 -4.44 6.46
N LEU A 608 30.37 -4.21 5.51
CA LEU A 608 29.45 -3.07 5.54
C LEU A 608 28.51 -3.09 6.75
N GLU A 609 27.98 -4.26 7.14
CA GLU A 609 27.16 -4.41 8.35
C GLU A 609 27.93 -3.96 9.61
N LYS A 610 29.22 -4.30 9.73
CA LYS A 610 30.05 -3.88 10.86
C LYS A 610 30.39 -2.38 10.81
N VAL A 611 30.67 -1.83 9.63
CA VAL A 611 30.94 -0.39 9.46
C VAL A 611 29.73 0.43 9.90
N ILE A 612 28.53 0.06 9.44
CA ILE A 612 27.29 0.77 9.79
C ILE A 612 27.03 0.72 11.30
N ASN A 613 27.19 -0.46 11.91
CA ASN A 613 26.93 -0.63 13.34
C ASN A 613 27.93 0.12 14.25
N THR A 614 29.13 0.44 13.75
CA THR A 614 30.20 1.08 14.54
C THR A 614 30.29 2.59 14.26
N HIS A 615 30.27 2.99 12.99
CA HIS A 615 30.50 4.38 12.54
C HIS A 615 29.25 5.09 12.00
N GLY A 616 28.13 4.39 11.86
CA GLY A 616 26.89 4.95 11.32
C GLY A 616 26.87 5.12 9.79
N ALA A 617 25.85 5.84 9.31
CA ALA A 617 25.53 5.91 7.88
C ALA A 617 26.51 6.76 7.04
N THR A 618 26.98 7.89 7.58
CA THR A 618 27.82 8.84 6.82
C THR A 618 29.17 8.25 6.42
N MET A 619 29.90 7.68 7.38
CA MET A 619 31.18 7.01 7.11
C MET A 619 30.99 5.81 6.17
N THR A 620 29.88 5.08 6.33
CA THR A 620 29.56 3.96 5.43
C THR A 620 29.36 4.43 3.99
N ALA A 621 28.70 5.57 3.77
CA ALA A 621 28.51 6.12 2.43
C ALA A 621 29.84 6.47 1.75
N GLU A 622 30.80 7.03 2.48
CA GLU A 622 32.15 7.33 1.98
C GLU A 622 32.91 6.04 1.63
N VAL A 623 32.90 5.06 2.54
CA VAL A 623 33.52 3.75 2.32
C VAL A 623 32.90 3.06 1.09
N LEU A 624 31.58 3.16 0.89
CA LEU A 624 30.90 2.61 -0.29
C LEU A 624 31.35 3.26 -1.59
N ASP A 625 31.51 4.58 -1.63
CA ASP A 625 32.02 5.29 -2.80
C ASP A 625 33.47 4.92 -3.11
N HIS A 626 34.31 4.73 -2.08
CA HIS A 626 35.68 4.23 -2.24
C HIS A 626 35.73 2.78 -2.75
N ILE A 627 34.91 1.89 -2.19
CA ILE A 627 34.78 0.49 -2.62
C ILE A 627 34.33 0.42 -4.09
N LYS A 628 33.36 1.26 -4.50
CA LYS A 628 32.90 1.37 -5.89
C LYS A 628 34.05 1.78 -6.81
N ALA A 629 34.75 2.87 -6.49
CA ALA A 629 35.83 3.40 -7.31
C ALA A 629 36.99 2.39 -7.45
N MET A 630 37.36 1.74 -6.34
CA MET A 630 38.39 0.71 -6.31
C MET A 630 37.97 -0.52 -7.12
N GLY A 631 36.74 -1.01 -6.90
CA GLY A 631 36.17 -2.15 -7.62
C GLY A 631 36.19 -1.95 -9.13
N TYR A 632 35.72 -0.80 -9.64
CA TYR A 632 35.78 -0.52 -11.08
C TYR A 632 37.21 -0.43 -11.59
N LYS A 633 38.10 0.30 -10.89
CA LYS A 633 39.52 0.46 -11.31
C LYS A 633 40.22 -0.89 -11.46
N TYR A 634 40.10 -1.77 -10.47
CA TYR A 634 40.77 -3.07 -10.49
C TYR A 634 40.06 -4.10 -11.36
N SER A 635 38.74 -4.00 -11.54
CA SER A 635 38.01 -4.82 -12.51
C SER A 635 38.47 -4.53 -13.94
N THR A 636 38.61 -3.24 -14.31
CA THR A 636 39.14 -2.85 -15.63
C THR A 636 40.58 -3.32 -15.82
N ARG A 637 41.43 -3.25 -14.78
CA ARG A 637 42.81 -3.77 -14.85
C ARG A 637 42.89 -5.29 -14.93
N ALA A 638 41.98 -6.00 -14.27
CA ALA A 638 41.90 -7.46 -14.35
C ALA A 638 41.57 -7.94 -15.77
N ALA A 639 40.91 -7.09 -16.57
CA ALA A 639 40.54 -7.36 -17.96
C ALA A 639 39.86 -8.73 -18.14
N MET A 640 38.99 -9.10 -17.19
CA MET A 640 38.31 -10.39 -17.20
C MET A 640 37.42 -10.50 -18.45
N THR A 641 37.53 -11.63 -19.13
CA THR A 641 36.81 -11.92 -20.37
C THR A 641 36.11 -13.27 -20.28
N VAL A 642 35.11 -13.50 -21.12
CA VAL A 642 34.45 -14.80 -21.23
C VAL A 642 34.59 -15.28 -22.66
N SER A 643 35.21 -16.44 -22.80
CA SER A 643 35.41 -17.12 -24.07
C SER A 643 34.71 -18.47 -24.06
N ILE A 644 34.47 -19.04 -25.25
CA ILE A 644 34.03 -20.43 -25.35
C ILE A 644 35.08 -21.34 -24.70
N SER A 645 36.39 -21.10 -24.85
CA SER A 645 37.44 -21.92 -24.22
C SER A 645 37.34 -22.06 -22.69
N ASP A 646 36.76 -21.08 -22.00
CA ASP A 646 36.59 -21.10 -20.54
C ASP A 646 35.53 -22.13 -20.10
N MET A 647 34.63 -22.55 -21.00
CA MET A 647 33.57 -23.53 -20.71
C MET A 647 34.06 -24.97 -20.94
N THR A 648 34.82 -25.53 -20.01
CA THR A 648 35.34 -26.91 -20.15
C THR A 648 34.26 -27.96 -19.89
N VAL A 649 33.95 -28.79 -20.88
CA VAL A 649 33.06 -29.94 -20.72
C VAL A 649 33.83 -31.10 -20.09
N PRO A 650 33.30 -31.77 -19.05
CA PRO A 650 33.97 -32.91 -18.43
C PRO A 650 34.15 -34.08 -19.41
N ALA A 651 35.37 -34.61 -19.54
CA ALA A 651 35.65 -35.76 -20.40
C ALA A 651 34.88 -37.03 -19.99
N LYS A 652 34.52 -37.15 -18.71
CA LYS A 652 33.74 -38.28 -18.16
C LYS A 652 32.23 -38.22 -18.50
N LYS A 653 31.74 -37.11 -19.05
CA LYS A 653 30.30 -36.92 -19.33
C LYS A 653 29.70 -38.04 -20.21
N PRO A 654 30.30 -38.44 -21.35
CA PRO A 654 29.72 -39.49 -22.20
C PRO A 654 29.62 -40.84 -21.49
N GLU A 655 30.62 -41.21 -20.68
CA GLU A 655 30.65 -42.46 -19.93
C GLU A 655 29.51 -42.51 -18.89
N MET A 656 29.28 -41.40 -18.18
CA MET A 656 28.20 -41.30 -17.19
C MET A 656 26.81 -41.37 -17.84
N LEU A 657 26.63 -40.71 -18.99
CA LEU A 657 25.36 -40.77 -19.74
C LEU A 657 25.08 -42.19 -20.26
N GLU A 658 26.11 -42.91 -20.70
CA GLU A 658 25.97 -44.30 -21.15
C GLU A 658 25.64 -45.25 -19.99
N ALA A 659 26.25 -45.05 -18.82
CA ALA A 659 25.94 -45.79 -17.60
C ALA A 659 24.47 -45.57 -17.18
N ALA A 660 24.02 -44.31 -17.15
CA ALA A 660 22.64 -43.93 -16.84
C ALA A 660 21.63 -44.55 -17.82
N GLN A 661 21.94 -44.55 -19.12
CA GLN A 661 21.10 -45.15 -20.15
C GLN A 661 20.99 -46.68 -19.95
N LYS A 662 22.10 -47.37 -19.64
CA LYS A 662 22.07 -48.82 -19.35
C LYS A 662 21.20 -49.17 -18.15
N THR A 663 21.19 -48.32 -17.11
CA THR A 663 20.29 -48.48 -15.97
C THR A 663 18.83 -48.28 -16.36
N VAL A 664 18.51 -47.26 -17.15
CA VAL A 664 17.15 -47.02 -17.67
C VAL A 664 16.66 -48.18 -18.56
N ASP A 665 17.53 -48.75 -19.39
CA ASP A 665 17.22 -49.89 -20.24
C ASP A 665 16.92 -51.15 -19.40
N LYS A 666 17.66 -51.38 -18.32
CA LYS A 666 17.37 -52.46 -17.35
C LYS A 666 16.03 -52.27 -16.65
N ILE A 667 15.71 -51.04 -16.22
CA ILE A 667 14.42 -50.70 -15.60
C ILE A 667 13.28 -50.99 -16.59
N THR A 668 13.45 -50.56 -17.84
CA THR A 668 12.48 -50.81 -18.92
C THR A 668 12.32 -52.31 -19.22
N GLN A 669 13.42 -53.08 -19.19
CA GLN A 669 13.37 -54.53 -19.34
C GLN A 669 12.61 -55.20 -18.20
N ASN A 670 12.79 -54.76 -16.96
CA ASN A 670 12.05 -55.27 -15.80
C ASN A 670 10.55 -54.94 -15.90
N PHE A 671 10.20 -53.77 -16.41
CA PHE A 671 8.82 -53.39 -16.70
C PHE A 671 8.20 -54.29 -17.77
N ASN A 672 8.90 -54.50 -18.89
CA ASN A 672 8.44 -55.38 -19.97
C ASN A 672 8.30 -56.85 -19.52
N ARG A 673 9.04 -57.27 -18.50
CA ARG A 673 8.91 -58.58 -17.84
C ARG A 673 7.80 -58.64 -16.79
N GLY A 674 7.12 -57.53 -16.52
CA GLY A 674 6.03 -57.43 -15.54
C GLY A 674 6.49 -57.46 -14.07
N LEU A 675 7.77 -57.20 -13.80
CA LEU A 675 8.33 -57.22 -12.44
C LEU A 675 8.09 -55.91 -11.67
N ILE A 676 7.82 -54.82 -12.39
CA ILE A 676 7.56 -53.49 -11.82
C ILE A 676 6.35 -52.86 -12.50
N THR A 677 5.69 -51.94 -11.79
CA THR A 677 4.58 -51.16 -12.31
C THR A 677 5.06 -49.95 -13.12
N GLU A 678 4.17 -49.33 -13.90
CA GLU A 678 4.50 -48.15 -14.72
C GLU A 678 4.86 -46.93 -13.86
N GLU A 679 4.22 -46.75 -12.70
CA GLU A 679 4.54 -45.66 -11.76
C GLU A 679 5.93 -45.84 -11.14
N GLU A 680 6.28 -47.08 -10.76
CA GLU A 680 7.60 -47.42 -10.24
C GLU A 680 8.68 -47.27 -11.33
N ARG A 681 8.40 -47.69 -12.57
CA ARG A 681 9.27 -47.47 -13.73
C ARG A 681 9.56 -45.97 -13.90
N TYR A 682 8.51 -45.16 -13.98
CA TYR A 682 8.62 -43.72 -14.18
C TYR A 682 9.44 -43.05 -13.06
N ARG A 683 9.16 -43.37 -11.78
CA ARG A 683 9.90 -42.82 -10.64
C ARG A 683 11.38 -43.21 -10.68
N ALA A 684 11.68 -44.48 -10.93
CA ALA A 684 13.05 -44.99 -11.00
C ALA A 684 13.86 -44.36 -12.15
N VAL A 685 13.23 -44.14 -13.32
CA VAL A 685 13.87 -43.45 -14.45
C VAL A 685 14.19 -42.00 -14.10
N VAL A 686 13.25 -41.28 -13.49
CA VAL A 686 13.44 -39.89 -13.05
C VAL A 686 14.56 -39.78 -11.99
N GLU A 687 14.58 -40.70 -11.03
CA GLU A 687 15.61 -40.76 -9.99
C GLU A 687 17.01 -41.01 -10.55
N THR A 688 17.14 -41.99 -11.46
CA THR A 688 18.41 -42.32 -12.13
C THR A 688 19.01 -41.09 -12.85
N TRP A 689 18.18 -40.34 -13.57
CA TRP A 689 18.63 -39.13 -14.27
C TRP A 689 18.96 -37.97 -13.33
N ASN A 690 18.23 -37.82 -12.22
CA ASN A 690 18.53 -36.82 -11.20
C ASN A 690 19.85 -37.10 -10.47
N GLU A 691 20.14 -38.36 -10.16
CA GLU A 691 21.42 -38.77 -9.56
C GLU A 691 22.58 -38.49 -10.51
N THR A 692 22.43 -38.91 -11.77
CA THR A 692 23.45 -38.67 -12.81
C THR A 692 23.73 -37.18 -13.00
N ASP A 693 22.68 -36.33 -13.01
CA ASP A 693 22.80 -34.87 -13.14
C ASP A 693 23.57 -34.24 -11.96
N LYS A 694 23.32 -34.70 -10.73
CA LYS A 694 24.05 -34.25 -9.52
C LYS A 694 25.52 -34.64 -9.58
N GLU A 695 25.81 -35.91 -9.87
CA GLU A 695 27.19 -36.39 -9.98
C GLU A 695 27.96 -35.66 -11.09
N LEU A 696 27.32 -35.43 -12.24
CA LEU A 696 27.93 -34.67 -13.34
C LEU A 696 28.25 -33.23 -12.93
N THR A 697 27.36 -32.60 -12.14
CA THR A 697 27.56 -31.25 -11.61
C THR A 697 28.79 -31.19 -10.71
N ASP A 698 28.95 -32.15 -9.82
CA ASP A 698 30.09 -32.20 -8.90
C ASP A 698 31.42 -32.44 -9.63
N VAL A 699 31.43 -33.32 -10.64
CA VAL A 699 32.60 -33.56 -11.50
C VAL A 699 32.96 -32.30 -12.28
N LEU A 700 31.97 -31.57 -12.78
CA LEU A 700 32.18 -30.33 -13.52
C LEU A 700 32.79 -29.24 -12.63
N LEU A 701 32.24 -29.02 -11.43
CA LEU A 701 32.72 -27.98 -10.52
C LEU A 701 34.14 -28.27 -10.02
N LYS A 702 34.48 -29.54 -9.78
CA LYS A 702 35.85 -29.94 -9.41
C LYS A 702 36.85 -29.86 -10.57
N GLY A 703 36.37 -30.02 -11.80
CA GLY A 703 37.19 -29.98 -13.00
C GLY A 703 37.55 -28.57 -13.49
N LEU A 704 36.86 -27.53 -13.00
CA LEU A 704 37.14 -26.14 -13.34
C LEU A 704 38.34 -25.61 -12.54
N ASP A 705 39.27 -24.95 -13.25
CA ASP A 705 40.38 -24.24 -12.60
C ASP A 705 39.87 -23.07 -11.75
N LYS A 706 40.48 -22.84 -10.59
CA LYS A 706 40.15 -21.74 -9.66
C LYS A 706 40.38 -20.37 -10.30
N TYR A 707 41.28 -20.29 -11.28
CA TYR A 707 41.59 -19.06 -12.03
C TYR A 707 40.79 -18.90 -13.32
N ASN A 708 39.85 -19.81 -13.61
CA ASN A 708 38.95 -19.66 -14.74
C ASN A 708 37.99 -18.48 -14.50
N ASN A 709 37.81 -17.62 -15.51
CA ASN A 709 36.97 -16.43 -15.42
C ASN A 709 35.51 -16.76 -15.07
N ILE A 710 34.95 -17.84 -15.62
CA ILE A 710 33.56 -18.25 -15.35
C ILE A 710 33.42 -18.70 -13.89
N PHE A 711 34.44 -19.42 -13.39
CA PHE A 711 34.47 -19.85 -12.00
C PHE A 711 34.60 -18.65 -11.06
N MET A 712 35.51 -17.72 -11.33
CA MET A 712 35.68 -16.50 -10.54
C MET A 712 34.41 -15.64 -10.50
N MET A 713 33.67 -15.52 -11.61
CA MET A 713 32.39 -14.79 -11.65
C MET A 713 31.32 -15.41 -10.74
N ALA A 714 31.22 -16.74 -10.72
CA ALA A 714 30.26 -17.47 -9.89
C ALA A 714 30.68 -17.55 -8.41
N ASP A 715 31.95 -17.86 -8.14
CA ASP A 715 32.50 -18.00 -6.77
C ASP A 715 32.52 -16.65 -6.02
N SER A 716 32.87 -15.56 -6.72
CA SER A 716 32.78 -14.21 -6.15
C SER A 716 31.36 -13.79 -5.78
N GLY A 717 30.35 -14.44 -6.38
CA GLY A 717 28.94 -14.05 -6.28
C GLY A 717 28.61 -12.76 -7.03
N ALA A 718 29.49 -12.32 -7.94
CA ALA A 718 29.28 -11.15 -8.78
C ALA A 718 28.13 -11.38 -9.76
N ARG A 719 28.19 -12.49 -10.51
CA ARG A 719 27.14 -12.92 -11.45
C ARG A 719 27.35 -14.40 -11.80
N GLY A 720 26.27 -15.17 -11.80
CA GLY A 720 26.34 -16.61 -12.08
C GLY A 720 25.94 -17.47 -10.89
N SER A 721 25.42 -18.66 -11.16
CA SER A 721 25.23 -19.71 -10.16
C SER A 721 25.76 -21.05 -10.65
N ASN A 722 26.03 -21.97 -9.72
CA ASN A 722 26.49 -23.32 -10.06
C ASN A 722 25.50 -24.05 -11.00
N GLN A 723 24.20 -23.78 -10.87
CA GLN A 723 23.17 -24.32 -11.77
C GLN A 723 23.28 -23.75 -13.19
N GLN A 724 23.64 -22.48 -13.35
CA GLN A 724 23.85 -21.88 -14.67
C GLN A 724 25.12 -22.43 -15.34
N ILE A 725 26.20 -22.61 -14.57
CA ILE A 725 27.42 -23.27 -15.06
C ILE A 725 27.10 -24.70 -15.51
N LYS A 726 26.30 -25.44 -14.72
CA LYS A 726 25.82 -26.78 -15.10
C LYS A 726 25.09 -26.77 -16.45
N GLN A 727 24.19 -25.83 -16.68
CA GLN A 727 23.45 -25.74 -17.95
C GLN A 727 24.35 -25.37 -19.15
N LEU A 728 25.44 -24.63 -18.91
CA LEU A 728 26.39 -24.23 -19.95
C LEU A 728 27.28 -25.38 -20.42
N ALA A 729 27.89 -26.13 -19.50
CA ALA A 729 28.93 -27.12 -19.81
C ALA A 729 28.65 -28.56 -19.32
N GLY A 730 27.63 -28.76 -18.48
CA GLY A 730 27.19 -30.07 -17.99
C GLY A 730 26.14 -30.69 -18.90
N MET A 731 24.93 -30.89 -18.36
CA MET A 731 23.72 -31.23 -19.09
C MET A 731 22.58 -30.33 -18.59
N ARG A 732 21.55 -30.14 -19.40
CA ARG A 732 20.39 -29.34 -18.97
C ARG A 732 19.48 -30.11 -18.00
N GLY A 733 19.36 -31.42 -18.18
CA GLY A 733 18.65 -32.32 -17.27
C GLY A 733 17.16 -32.48 -17.58
N LEU A 734 16.41 -32.87 -16.55
CA LEU A 734 14.97 -33.12 -16.65
C LEU A 734 14.18 -31.82 -16.68
N MET A 735 13.17 -31.76 -17.58
CA MET A 735 12.27 -30.62 -17.72
C MET A 735 10.88 -30.96 -17.18
N ALA A 736 10.18 -29.95 -16.64
CA ALA A 736 8.78 -30.06 -16.26
C ALA A 736 7.85 -29.67 -17.43
N ASP A 737 6.77 -30.43 -17.60
CA ASP A 737 5.66 -30.06 -18.49
C ASP A 737 4.83 -28.91 -17.90
N THR A 738 3.92 -28.36 -18.70
CA THR A 738 2.97 -27.32 -18.30
C THR A 738 2.12 -27.71 -17.09
N THR A 739 1.87 -29.00 -16.88
CA THR A 739 1.18 -29.57 -15.71
C THR A 739 2.04 -29.68 -14.45
N GLY A 740 3.37 -29.53 -14.56
CA GLY A 740 4.32 -29.73 -13.47
C GLY A 740 4.87 -31.16 -13.38
N ARG A 741 4.40 -32.09 -14.23
CA ARG A 741 4.95 -33.44 -14.32
C ARG A 741 6.32 -33.42 -15.02
N THR A 742 7.29 -34.15 -14.49
CA THR A 742 8.61 -34.29 -15.10
C THR A 742 8.53 -35.09 -16.39
N ILE A 743 9.11 -34.58 -17.47
CA ILE A 743 9.26 -35.30 -18.73
C ILE A 743 10.33 -36.37 -18.53
N GLU A 744 10.02 -37.63 -18.84
CA GLU A 744 10.93 -38.77 -18.61
C GLU A 744 12.19 -38.72 -19.49
N LEU A 745 12.12 -38.05 -20.65
CA LEU A 745 13.23 -37.85 -21.56
C LEU A 745 14.04 -36.60 -21.13
N PRO A 746 15.27 -36.75 -20.62
CA PRO A 746 16.11 -35.61 -20.23
C PRO A 746 16.75 -34.96 -21.45
N ILE A 747 17.16 -33.71 -21.29
CA ILE A 747 18.02 -33.01 -22.24
C ILE A 747 19.47 -33.29 -21.88
N LYS A 748 20.14 -34.10 -22.72
CA LYS A 748 21.52 -34.58 -22.48
C LYS A 748 22.55 -33.54 -22.91
N SER A 749 22.20 -32.74 -23.92
CA SER A 749 23.04 -31.67 -24.46
C SER A 749 23.13 -30.49 -23.49
N ASN A 750 24.12 -29.63 -23.71
CA ASN A 750 24.30 -28.36 -23.01
C ASN A 750 24.32 -27.19 -23.99
N PHE A 751 24.33 -25.96 -23.49
CA PHE A 751 24.32 -24.78 -24.37
C PHE A 751 25.60 -24.62 -25.20
N ARG A 752 26.74 -25.14 -24.73
CA ARG A 752 28.00 -25.12 -25.49
C ARG A 752 27.96 -26.04 -26.70
N GLU A 753 27.42 -27.25 -26.54
CA GLU A 753 27.29 -28.27 -27.59
C GLU A 753 26.14 -27.95 -28.55
N GLY A 754 25.13 -27.20 -28.08
CA GLY A 754 23.89 -26.92 -28.81
C GLY A 754 22.80 -27.95 -28.47
N LEU A 755 21.53 -27.56 -28.65
CA LEU A 755 20.38 -28.43 -28.40
C LEU A 755 19.78 -28.89 -29.73
N ASP A 756 19.30 -30.13 -29.78
CA ASP A 756 18.47 -30.60 -30.88
C ASP A 756 17.08 -29.92 -30.88
N VAL A 757 16.38 -29.92 -32.01
CA VAL A 757 15.07 -29.29 -32.17
C VAL A 757 14.06 -29.84 -31.15
N LEU A 758 14.07 -31.16 -30.88
CA LEU A 758 13.21 -31.78 -29.88
C LEU A 758 13.57 -31.35 -28.45
N GLU A 759 14.85 -31.30 -28.11
CA GLU A 759 15.32 -30.84 -26.79
C GLU A 759 14.96 -29.37 -26.55
N TYR A 760 15.12 -28.53 -27.58
CA TYR A 760 14.74 -27.12 -27.52
C TYR A 760 13.23 -26.95 -27.37
N PHE A 761 12.43 -27.73 -28.11
CA PHE A 761 10.97 -27.70 -28.01
C PHE A 761 10.49 -28.10 -26.60
N MET A 762 11.04 -29.17 -26.02
CA MET A 762 10.74 -29.58 -24.64
C MET A 762 11.08 -28.48 -23.63
N SER A 763 12.23 -27.81 -23.81
CA SER A 763 12.61 -26.68 -22.99
C SER A 763 11.67 -25.47 -23.10
N ALA A 764 11.02 -25.27 -24.26
CA ALA A 764 10.17 -24.11 -24.49
C ALA A 764 8.90 -24.12 -23.63
N HIS A 765 8.39 -25.30 -23.27
CA HIS A 765 7.20 -25.44 -22.41
C HIS A 765 7.44 -24.84 -21.01
N GLY A 766 8.52 -25.23 -20.35
CA GLY A 766 8.90 -24.71 -19.03
C GLY A 766 9.18 -23.20 -19.06
N ALA A 767 9.92 -22.73 -20.08
CA ALA A 767 10.23 -21.31 -20.23
C ALA A 767 8.98 -20.44 -20.45
N ARG A 768 8.03 -20.88 -21.30
CA ARG A 768 6.79 -20.15 -21.56
C ARG A 768 5.86 -20.12 -20.33
N LYS A 769 5.80 -21.21 -19.57
CA LYS A 769 5.05 -21.26 -18.31
C LYS A 769 5.63 -20.27 -17.30
N GLY A 770 6.96 -20.25 -17.12
CA GLY A 770 7.64 -19.30 -16.23
C GLY A 770 7.36 -17.83 -16.59
N LEU A 771 7.39 -17.48 -17.88
CA LEU A 771 7.05 -16.13 -18.36
C LEU A 771 5.58 -15.75 -18.10
N SER A 772 4.65 -16.66 -18.43
CA SER A 772 3.22 -16.43 -18.21
C SER A 772 2.88 -16.27 -16.72
N ASP A 773 3.43 -17.13 -15.87
CA ASP A 773 3.22 -17.10 -14.42
C ASP A 773 3.75 -15.79 -13.82
N THR A 774 4.91 -15.31 -14.28
CA THR A 774 5.50 -14.05 -13.82
C THR A 774 4.58 -12.86 -14.18
N ALA A 775 4.09 -12.81 -15.41
CA ALA A 775 3.22 -11.74 -15.87
C ALA A 775 1.87 -11.69 -15.10
N LEU A 776 1.28 -12.85 -14.80
CA LEU A 776 0.02 -12.94 -14.06
C LEU A 776 0.21 -12.65 -12.56
N ARG A 777 1.19 -13.29 -11.91
CA ARG A 777 1.39 -13.22 -10.45
C ARG A 777 1.89 -11.85 -9.96
N THR A 778 2.50 -11.05 -10.84
CA THR A 778 2.91 -9.68 -10.52
C THR A 778 1.70 -8.82 -10.10
N ALA A 779 0.53 -9.02 -10.71
CA ALA A 779 -0.68 -8.30 -10.34
C ALA A 779 -1.21 -8.73 -8.96
N ASP A 780 -1.14 -10.03 -8.65
CA ASP A 780 -1.66 -10.60 -7.40
C ASP A 780 -0.83 -10.18 -6.18
N SER A 781 0.50 -10.16 -6.31
CA SER A 781 1.41 -9.70 -5.25
C SER A 781 1.22 -8.21 -4.92
N GLY A 782 1.06 -7.37 -5.93
CA GLY A 782 0.71 -5.96 -5.74
C GLY A 782 -0.66 -5.78 -5.06
N TYR A 783 -1.62 -6.65 -5.38
CA TYR A 783 -2.94 -6.64 -4.74
C TYR A 783 -2.89 -7.10 -3.27
N LEU A 784 -2.07 -8.10 -2.93
CA LEU A 784 -1.85 -8.51 -1.54
C LEU A 784 -1.20 -7.38 -0.72
N THR A 785 -0.15 -6.75 -1.25
CA THR A 785 0.53 -5.60 -0.62
C THR A 785 -0.45 -4.48 -0.32
N ARG A 786 -1.31 -4.17 -1.28
CA ARG A 786 -2.39 -3.20 -1.10
C ARG A 786 -3.33 -3.57 0.05
N ARG A 787 -3.80 -4.82 0.11
CA ARG A 787 -4.68 -5.28 1.21
C ARG A 787 -4.01 -5.14 2.57
N MET A 788 -2.71 -5.45 2.67
CA MET A 788 -1.95 -5.29 3.92
C MET A 788 -1.79 -3.83 4.31
N VAL A 789 -1.54 -2.93 3.36
CA VAL A 789 -1.50 -1.48 3.59
C VAL A 789 -2.84 -0.96 4.09
N ASP A 790 -3.94 -1.40 3.46
CA ASP A 790 -5.29 -0.96 3.82
C ASP A 790 -5.69 -1.35 5.26
N VAL A 791 -5.20 -2.48 5.77
CA VAL A 791 -5.40 -2.93 7.16
C VAL A 791 -4.51 -2.21 8.17
N SER A 792 -3.26 -1.96 7.80
CA SER A 792 -2.22 -1.52 8.74
C SER A 792 -1.98 -0.01 8.76
N GLN A 793 -2.51 0.75 7.79
CA GLN A 793 -2.27 2.20 7.66
C GLN A 793 -2.60 3.06 8.90
N GLU A 794 -3.49 2.60 9.79
CA GLU A 794 -3.83 3.32 11.03
C GLU A 794 -2.77 3.13 12.13
N LEU A 795 -1.88 2.14 11.97
CA LEU A 795 -0.82 1.84 12.94
C LEU A 795 0.37 2.78 12.78
N ILE A 796 0.38 3.79 13.64
CA ILE A 796 1.43 4.80 13.78
C ILE A 796 1.98 4.71 15.22
N VAL A 797 3.27 5.01 15.41
CA VAL A 797 3.83 5.16 16.75
C VAL A 797 3.33 6.48 17.35
N ARG A 798 2.51 6.43 18.40
CA ARG A 798 1.87 7.62 19.00
C ARG A 798 2.45 8.00 20.37
N GLU A 799 2.89 7.00 21.12
CA GLU A 799 3.38 7.14 22.49
C GLU A 799 4.78 6.55 22.62
N MET A 800 5.56 7.03 23.60
CA MET A 800 6.88 6.47 23.88
C MET A 800 6.78 5.14 24.63
N ASP A 801 5.91 5.08 25.65
CA ASP A 801 5.71 3.88 26.47
C ASP A 801 4.24 3.72 26.85
N CYS A 802 3.65 2.54 26.57
CA CYS A 802 2.26 2.25 26.98
C CYS A 802 2.12 1.85 28.47
N CYS A 803 3.23 1.82 29.21
CA CYS A 803 3.29 1.40 30.61
C CYS A 803 3.55 2.54 31.59
N GLU A 804 3.61 3.78 31.10
CA GLU A 804 3.83 4.94 31.96
C GLU A 804 2.65 5.06 32.94
N GLY A 805 2.90 4.74 34.22
CA GLY A 805 1.88 4.72 35.29
C GLY A 805 1.23 3.36 35.62
N LYS A 806 1.68 2.23 35.03
CA LYS A 806 1.18 0.86 35.37
C LYS A 806 2.33 -0.03 35.88
N GLU A 807 2.07 -0.90 36.87
CA GLU A 807 3.10 -1.76 37.50
C GLU A 807 3.60 -2.91 36.60
N GLU A 808 2.77 -3.41 35.68
CA GLU A 808 3.12 -4.58 34.85
C GLU A 808 3.58 -4.21 33.43
N ILE A 809 4.78 -4.69 33.05
CA ILE A 809 5.30 -4.56 31.68
C ILE A 809 4.72 -5.69 30.82
N PRO A 810 3.91 -5.39 29.80
CA PRO A 810 3.38 -6.39 28.89
C PRO A 810 4.51 -6.91 28.01
N GLY A 811 4.63 -8.23 27.95
CA GLY A 811 5.65 -8.90 27.18
C GLY A 811 5.35 -10.37 26.95
N MET A 812 6.10 -10.96 26.03
CA MET A 812 5.96 -12.33 25.58
C MET A 812 7.29 -13.05 25.73
N LYS A 813 7.25 -14.30 26.19
CA LYS A 813 8.43 -15.18 26.19
C LYS A 813 8.67 -15.69 24.78
N VAL A 814 9.86 -15.44 24.26
CA VAL A 814 10.25 -15.76 22.89
C VAL A 814 11.34 -16.84 22.89
N LYS A 815 11.21 -17.81 21.99
CA LYS A 815 12.12 -18.95 21.79
C LYS A 815 12.60 -19.00 20.34
N ALA A 816 13.67 -19.75 20.08
CA ALA A 816 14.06 -20.07 18.70
C ALA A 816 12.96 -20.89 18.01
N PHE A 817 12.69 -20.61 16.73
CA PHE A 817 11.76 -21.42 15.94
C PHE A 817 12.51 -22.63 15.37
N MET A 818 12.09 -23.83 15.76
CA MET A 818 12.64 -25.11 15.29
C MET A 818 11.59 -25.88 14.49
N ASP A 819 12.00 -26.46 13.35
CA ASP A 819 11.21 -27.40 12.55
C ASP A 819 11.91 -28.76 12.59
N GLY A 820 11.51 -29.61 13.55
CA GLY A 820 12.19 -30.86 13.84
C GLY A 820 13.63 -30.63 14.35
N LYS A 821 14.62 -30.80 13.47
CA LYS A 821 16.05 -30.58 13.78
C LYS A 821 16.62 -29.29 13.16
N GLU A 822 15.93 -28.68 12.21
CA GLU A 822 16.40 -27.45 11.57
C GLU A 822 15.94 -26.23 12.34
N THR A 823 16.86 -25.29 12.60
CA THR A 823 16.54 -24.01 13.21
C THR A 823 16.13 -23.04 12.12
N ILE A 824 14.84 -22.68 12.08
CA ILE A 824 14.33 -21.68 11.12
C ILE A 824 14.89 -20.31 11.48
N GLU A 825 14.80 -19.94 12.76
CA GLU A 825 15.24 -18.64 13.25
C GLU A 825 15.84 -18.74 14.65
N GLY A 826 17.07 -18.25 14.78
CA GLY A 826 17.81 -18.26 16.03
C GLY A 826 17.30 -17.21 17.02
N LEU A 827 17.46 -17.49 18.32
CA LEU A 827 17.03 -16.58 19.39
C LEU A 827 17.69 -15.19 19.27
N LYS A 828 18.96 -15.13 18.84
CA LYS A 828 19.72 -13.89 18.63
C LYS A 828 19.00 -12.91 17.69
N ASP A 829 18.51 -13.39 16.57
CA ASP A 829 17.88 -12.54 15.55
C ASP A 829 16.52 -12.01 16.05
N ARG A 830 15.77 -12.85 16.79
CA ARG A 830 14.46 -12.48 17.35
C ARG A 830 14.53 -11.41 18.45
N ILE A 831 15.57 -11.46 19.30
CA ILE A 831 15.74 -10.50 20.41
C ILE A 831 16.41 -9.19 19.97
N THR A 832 17.12 -9.18 18.84
CA THR A 832 17.87 -8.00 18.39
C THR A 832 16.91 -6.85 18.05
N GLY A 833 17.18 -5.67 18.60
CA GLY A 833 16.36 -4.47 18.40
C GLY A 833 15.02 -4.50 19.17
N ARG A 834 14.86 -5.37 20.17
CA ARG A 834 13.67 -5.43 21.05
C ARG A 834 14.00 -4.95 22.46
N TYR A 835 12.97 -4.67 23.24
CA TYR A 835 13.11 -4.25 24.65
C TYR A 835 12.89 -5.45 25.57
N SER A 836 13.78 -5.66 26.55
CA SER A 836 13.59 -6.71 27.57
C SER A 836 12.52 -6.29 28.58
N CYS A 837 11.74 -7.26 29.08
CA CYS A 837 10.82 -7.04 30.19
C CYS A 837 11.48 -7.28 31.55
N GLU A 838 12.52 -8.11 31.58
CA GLU A 838 13.21 -8.58 32.77
C GLU A 838 14.70 -8.20 32.69
N ASP A 839 15.37 -8.20 33.85
CA ASP A 839 16.82 -7.99 33.95
C ASP A 839 17.55 -9.28 33.56
N ILE A 840 18.41 -9.21 32.53
CA ILE A 840 19.22 -10.34 32.07
C ILE A 840 20.61 -10.24 32.69
N LYS A 841 21.08 -11.32 33.32
CA LYS A 841 22.35 -11.37 34.08
C LYS A 841 23.33 -12.41 33.52
N ASP A 842 24.60 -12.15 33.77
CA ASP A 842 25.70 -13.10 33.53
C ASP A 842 25.83 -14.09 34.71
N LYS A 843 26.66 -15.12 34.57
CA LYS A 843 27.01 -16.11 35.60
C LYS A 843 27.49 -15.47 36.91
N ASP A 844 28.17 -14.34 36.79
CA ASP A 844 28.72 -13.57 37.92
C ASP A 844 27.70 -12.59 38.54
N GLY A 845 26.44 -12.59 38.07
CA GLY A 845 25.38 -11.70 38.56
C GLY A 845 25.40 -10.28 37.98
N ASN A 846 26.35 -9.97 37.08
CA ASN A 846 26.42 -8.69 36.37
C ASN A 846 25.25 -8.54 35.39
N ILE A 847 24.58 -7.39 35.43
CA ILE A 847 23.44 -7.10 34.54
C ILE A 847 23.95 -6.82 33.13
N ILE A 848 23.58 -7.67 32.17
CA ILE A 848 23.88 -7.50 30.75
C ILE A 848 22.90 -6.50 30.13
N VAL A 849 21.59 -6.66 30.42
CA VAL A 849 20.52 -5.76 29.97
C VAL A 849 19.52 -5.56 31.11
N LYS A 850 19.26 -4.31 31.45
CA LYS A 850 18.24 -3.93 32.43
C LYS A 850 16.84 -3.98 31.82
N ALA A 851 15.82 -4.25 32.62
CA ALA A 851 14.43 -4.20 32.24
C ALA A 851 14.09 -2.88 31.54
N ASN A 852 13.24 -2.98 30.51
CA ASN A 852 12.81 -1.87 29.66
C ASN A 852 13.96 -1.16 28.91
N HIS A 853 15.09 -1.84 28.67
CA HIS A 853 16.13 -1.38 27.76
C HIS A 853 16.17 -2.19 26.46
N MET A 854 16.62 -1.51 25.40
CA MET A 854 16.81 -2.11 24.08
C MET A 854 18.02 -3.04 24.04
N ILE A 855 17.83 -4.19 23.41
CA ILE A 855 18.86 -5.19 23.13
C ILE A 855 19.51 -4.82 21.79
N THR A 856 20.71 -4.26 21.81
CA THR A 856 21.51 -3.96 20.61
C THR A 856 22.18 -5.24 20.06
N PRO A 857 22.66 -5.26 18.80
CA PRO A 857 23.34 -6.44 18.24
C PRO A 857 24.52 -6.94 19.09
N SER A 858 25.29 -6.01 19.69
CA SER A 858 26.39 -6.33 20.61
C SER A 858 25.90 -6.94 21.93
N ARG A 859 24.79 -6.44 22.49
CA ARG A 859 24.16 -7.01 23.69
C ARG A 859 23.54 -8.38 23.40
N ALA A 860 22.90 -8.56 22.25
CA ALA A 860 22.35 -9.85 21.83
C ALA A 860 23.42 -10.95 21.74
N ALA A 861 24.60 -10.61 21.19
CA ALA A 861 25.74 -11.53 21.18
C ALA A 861 26.18 -11.92 22.61
N LYS A 862 26.27 -10.94 23.53
CA LYS A 862 26.62 -11.18 24.94
C LYS A 862 25.58 -12.02 25.69
N ILE A 863 24.29 -11.79 25.45
CA ILE A 863 23.20 -12.60 26.04
C ILE A 863 23.38 -14.06 25.67
N MET A 864 23.76 -14.35 24.42
CA MET A 864 23.92 -15.73 23.94
C MET A 864 25.20 -16.40 24.42
N SER A 865 26.30 -15.66 24.59
CA SER A 865 27.57 -16.22 25.05
C SER A 865 27.67 -16.38 26.57
N ALA A 866 27.09 -15.45 27.32
CA ALA A 866 27.33 -15.30 28.76
C ALA A 866 26.04 -15.30 29.61
N GLY A 867 24.88 -15.05 29.00
CA GLY A 867 23.61 -14.96 29.73
C GLY A 867 23.19 -16.28 30.36
N VAL A 868 22.72 -16.21 31.61
CA VAL A 868 22.14 -17.35 32.33
C VAL A 868 20.77 -17.02 32.94
N ASP A 869 19.90 -18.03 32.96
CA ASP A 869 18.59 -17.97 33.63
C ASP A 869 18.74 -17.98 35.16
N GLU A 870 17.65 -17.72 35.89
CA GLU A 870 17.58 -17.79 37.37
C GLU A 870 18.05 -19.14 37.97
N LYS A 871 18.10 -20.19 37.14
CA LYS A 871 18.56 -21.56 37.50
C LYS A 871 19.99 -21.88 37.06
N GLY A 872 20.76 -20.89 36.57
CA GLY A 872 22.16 -21.04 36.15
C GLY A 872 22.38 -21.76 34.82
N ARG A 873 21.32 -21.94 34.01
CA ARG A 873 21.37 -22.58 32.68
C ARG A 873 21.51 -21.51 31.58
N PRO A 874 22.05 -21.85 30.39
CA PRO A 874 22.03 -20.95 29.24
C PRO A 874 20.61 -20.51 28.93
N ILE A 875 20.44 -19.24 28.56
CA ILE A 875 19.13 -18.66 28.27
C ILE A 875 18.55 -19.28 26.98
N GLU A 876 17.44 -20.00 27.13
CA GLU A 876 16.69 -20.58 26.00
C GLU A 876 15.42 -19.78 25.65
N GLU A 877 14.92 -18.98 26.60
CA GLU A 877 13.75 -18.11 26.42
C GLU A 877 13.98 -16.71 27.02
N VAL A 878 13.55 -15.66 26.32
CA VAL A 878 13.65 -14.28 26.82
C VAL A 878 12.28 -13.61 26.76
N LYS A 879 11.89 -12.95 27.85
CA LYS A 879 10.67 -12.14 27.89
C LYS A 879 10.92 -10.75 27.30
N ILE A 880 10.36 -10.50 26.11
CA ILE A 880 10.51 -9.24 25.38
C ILE A 880 9.17 -8.52 25.20
N ARG A 881 9.22 -7.20 25.05
CA ARG A 881 8.04 -6.42 24.66
C ARG A 881 7.75 -6.67 23.18
N THR A 882 6.49 -6.93 22.86
CA THR A 882 6.02 -7.21 21.50
C THR A 882 4.87 -6.28 21.12
N ILE A 883 4.61 -6.16 19.83
CA ILE A 883 3.53 -5.29 19.33
C ILE A 883 2.16 -5.87 19.68
N LEU A 884 2.08 -7.20 19.76
CA LEU A 884 0.88 -7.98 20.07
C LEU A 884 0.33 -7.73 21.49
N THR A 885 1.19 -7.34 22.43
CA THR A 885 0.84 -7.14 23.84
C THR A 885 0.74 -5.66 24.23
N CYS A 886 0.91 -4.76 23.27
CA CYS A 886 0.89 -3.32 23.50
C CYS A 886 -0.53 -2.81 23.82
N ARG A 887 -0.65 -2.04 24.90
CA ARG A 887 -1.91 -1.51 25.44
C ARG A 887 -2.29 -0.09 24.97
N SER A 888 -1.66 0.40 23.90
CA SER A 888 -1.97 1.73 23.35
C SER A 888 -3.26 1.66 22.51
N HIS A 889 -4.24 2.53 22.78
CA HIS A 889 -5.55 2.54 22.10
C HIS A 889 -5.44 2.91 20.62
N VAL A 890 -4.63 3.94 20.32
CA VAL A 890 -4.45 4.46 18.97
C VAL A 890 -3.01 4.20 18.56
N GLY A 891 -2.78 3.10 17.83
CA GLY A 891 -1.47 2.74 17.29
C GLY A 891 -0.62 1.89 18.23
N ILE A 892 0.69 2.18 18.26
CA ILE A 892 1.69 1.37 18.97
C ILE A 892 2.63 2.28 19.77
N CYS A 893 3.15 1.76 20.88
CA CYS A 893 4.17 2.43 21.68
C CYS A 893 5.59 2.20 21.10
N ALA A 894 6.48 3.19 21.18
CA ALA A 894 7.84 3.10 20.63
C ALA A 894 8.63 1.90 21.20
N LYS A 895 8.58 1.69 22.51
CA LYS A 895 9.28 0.57 23.18
C LYS A 895 8.73 -0.82 22.82
N CYS A 896 7.43 -0.91 22.52
CA CYS A 896 6.76 -2.14 22.13
C CYS A 896 7.18 -2.57 20.70
N TYR A 897 7.43 -1.58 19.83
CA TYR A 897 7.91 -1.80 18.47
C TYR A 897 9.43 -2.10 18.44
N GLY A 898 10.20 -1.36 19.24
CA GLY A 898 11.64 -1.50 19.36
C GLY A 898 12.43 -0.62 18.39
N ALA A 899 13.47 -1.20 17.77
CA ALA A 899 14.33 -0.50 16.83
C ALA A 899 13.66 -0.31 15.45
N ASN A 900 13.93 0.83 14.81
CA ASN A 900 13.65 1.08 13.41
C ASN A 900 14.70 0.34 12.56
N MET A 901 14.26 -0.61 11.73
CA MET A 901 15.16 -1.43 10.92
C MET A 901 15.87 -0.62 9.83
N ALA A 902 15.34 0.56 9.46
CA ALA A 902 15.97 1.42 8.46
C ALA A 902 17.14 2.26 9.01
N THR A 903 17.20 2.50 10.33
CA THR A 903 18.28 3.31 10.95
C THR A 903 19.10 2.55 11.99
N GLY A 904 18.58 1.44 12.52
CA GLY A 904 19.20 0.69 13.63
C GLY A 904 18.93 1.30 15.02
N GLU A 905 18.32 2.48 15.09
CA GLU A 905 18.03 3.20 16.33
C GLU A 905 16.61 2.92 16.86
N ALA A 906 16.29 3.42 18.06
CA ALA A 906 14.93 3.32 18.59
C ALA A 906 13.92 4.07 17.69
N VAL A 907 12.73 3.51 17.50
CA VAL A 907 11.70 4.15 16.66
C VAL A 907 11.23 5.47 17.27
N GLN A 908 11.05 6.49 16.43
CA GLN A 908 10.56 7.79 16.85
C GLN A 908 9.02 7.85 16.81
N VAL A 909 8.45 8.74 17.62
CA VAL A 909 7.01 9.01 17.59
C VAL A 909 6.64 9.65 16.25
N GLY A 910 5.59 9.17 15.61
CA GLY A 910 5.16 9.60 14.28
C GLY A 910 5.52 8.64 13.16
N GLU A 911 6.36 7.62 13.39
CA GLU A 911 6.71 6.66 12.34
C GLU A 911 5.50 5.81 11.93
N ALA A 912 5.24 5.73 10.62
CA ALA A 912 4.13 4.97 10.03
C ALA A 912 4.48 3.48 9.88
N VAL A 913 4.69 2.81 11.01
CA VAL A 913 5.16 1.41 11.09
C VAL A 913 4.24 0.41 10.39
N GLY A 914 2.93 0.69 10.30
CA GLY A 914 1.98 -0.14 9.55
C GLY A 914 2.30 -0.22 8.06
N ILE A 915 2.56 0.93 7.43
CA ILE A 915 2.90 1.00 6.01
C ILE A 915 4.23 0.29 5.73
N ILE A 916 5.22 0.50 6.60
CA ILE A 916 6.54 -0.12 6.49
C ILE A 916 6.41 -1.65 6.57
N ALA A 917 5.63 -2.16 7.52
CA ALA A 917 5.40 -3.59 7.67
C ALA A 917 4.72 -4.21 6.45
N ALA A 918 3.66 -3.57 5.94
CA ALA A 918 2.94 -4.06 4.77
C ALA A 918 3.84 -4.09 3.51
N GLN A 919 4.66 -3.07 3.29
CA GLN A 919 5.61 -3.04 2.17
C GLN A 919 6.72 -4.07 2.35
N SER A 920 7.24 -4.24 3.57
CA SER A 920 8.34 -5.19 3.88
C SER A 920 7.93 -6.65 3.72
N ILE A 921 6.64 -6.96 3.83
CA ILE A 921 6.08 -8.30 3.56
C ILE A 921 5.72 -8.43 2.06
N GLY A 922 5.17 -7.36 1.49
CA GLY A 922 4.68 -7.33 0.12
C GLY A 922 5.76 -7.37 -0.96
N GLU A 923 6.82 -6.56 -0.80
CA GLU A 923 7.89 -6.43 -1.78
C GLU A 923 8.65 -7.75 -2.02
N PRO A 924 9.06 -8.49 -0.98
CA PRO A 924 9.64 -9.80 -1.19
C PRO A 924 8.61 -10.77 -1.78
N GLY A 925 7.33 -10.67 -1.39
CA GLY A 925 6.24 -11.43 -2.00
C GLY A 925 6.18 -11.30 -3.53
N THR A 926 6.38 -10.09 -4.06
CA THR A 926 6.51 -9.86 -5.50
C THR A 926 7.80 -10.46 -6.07
N GLN A 927 8.93 -10.31 -5.38
CA GLN A 927 10.19 -10.94 -5.82
C GLN A 927 10.12 -12.47 -5.88
N LEU A 928 9.45 -13.11 -4.92
CA LEU A 928 9.24 -14.56 -4.88
C LEU A 928 8.50 -15.06 -6.12
N THR A 929 7.54 -14.29 -6.62
CA THR A 929 6.83 -14.60 -7.87
C THR A 929 7.65 -14.33 -9.13
N MET A 930 8.68 -13.47 -9.07
CA MET A 930 9.60 -13.24 -10.18
C MET A 930 10.74 -14.27 -10.23
N ARG A 931 11.24 -14.73 -9.07
CA ARG A 931 12.33 -15.71 -8.98
C ARG A 931 11.95 -17.10 -9.46
N THR A 932 10.66 -17.44 -9.50
CA THR A 932 10.18 -18.69 -10.12
C THR A 932 10.55 -18.84 -11.59
N PHE A 933 11.03 -17.78 -12.25
CA PHE A 933 11.58 -17.82 -13.60
C PHE A 933 12.78 -18.79 -13.74
N HIS A 934 13.66 -18.87 -12.74
CA HIS A 934 14.89 -19.68 -12.82
C HIS A 934 14.69 -21.15 -12.44
N THR A 935 13.69 -21.43 -11.61
CA THR A 935 13.37 -22.79 -11.12
C THR A 935 12.19 -23.44 -11.84
N GLY A 936 11.34 -22.66 -12.53
CA GLY A 936 10.07 -23.09 -13.14
C GLY A 936 10.16 -24.10 -14.31
N GLY A 937 11.31 -24.70 -14.53
CA GLY A 937 11.51 -25.79 -15.50
C GLY A 937 12.10 -27.08 -14.90
N VAL A 938 12.55 -27.07 -13.64
CA VAL A 938 13.17 -28.24 -12.98
C VAL A 938 12.16 -28.90 -12.06
N ALA A 939 12.06 -30.22 -12.09
CA ALA A 939 11.16 -31.01 -11.25
C ALA A 939 11.44 -30.78 -9.76
N GLY A 940 10.45 -30.30 -9.02
CA GLY A 940 10.49 -30.07 -7.57
C GLY A 940 9.09 -30.08 -6.95
N ASP A 941 9.02 -30.14 -5.62
CA ASP A 941 7.78 -30.25 -4.86
C ASP A 941 6.81 -29.07 -5.11
N ASP A 942 5.52 -29.39 -4.97
CA ASP A 942 4.38 -28.63 -5.43
C ASP A 942 4.39 -27.12 -5.05
N ILE A 943 4.00 -26.28 -6.02
CA ILE A 943 4.10 -24.80 -6.05
C ILE A 943 3.17 -24.13 -5.00
N THR A 944 2.43 -24.92 -4.22
CA THR A 944 1.51 -24.47 -3.17
C THR A 944 2.19 -23.80 -1.97
N GLN A 945 3.51 -23.88 -1.86
CA GLN A 945 4.28 -23.38 -0.70
C GLN A 945 4.65 -21.89 -0.72
N GLY A 946 4.36 -21.13 -1.79
CA GLY A 946 4.77 -19.73 -1.92
C GLY A 946 3.73 -18.68 -1.49
N LEU A 947 3.58 -17.62 -2.29
CA LEU A 947 2.65 -16.51 -2.04
C LEU A 947 1.17 -16.93 -1.77
N PRO A 948 0.58 -17.94 -2.46
CA PRO A 948 -0.79 -18.36 -2.17
C PRO A 948 -0.99 -18.84 -0.73
N ARG A 949 0.03 -19.46 -0.14
CA ARG A 949 0.00 -19.88 1.26
C ARG A 949 0.01 -18.69 2.20
N VAL A 950 0.84 -17.68 1.92
CA VAL A 950 0.87 -16.42 2.68
C VAL A 950 -0.47 -15.69 2.58
N GLU A 951 -1.10 -15.67 1.40
CA GLU A 951 -2.44 -15.11 1.24
C GLU A 951 -3.50 -15.90 2.04
N GLU A 952 -3.45 -17.23 2.02
CA GLU A 952 -4.37 -18.08 2.78
C GLU A 952 -4.28 -17.80 4.29
N LEU A 953 -3.05 -17.65 4.81
CA LEU A 953 -2.77 -17.32 6.21
C LEU A 953 -3.33 -15.94 6.58
N PHE A 954 -2.98 -14.88 5.85
CA PHE A 954 -3.44 -13.52 6.17
C PHE A 954 -4.94 -13.29 5.92
N GLU A 955 -5.57 -14.05 5.01
CA GLU A 955 -7.03 -14.04 4.87
C GLU A 955 -7.74 -14.93 5.90
N ALA A 956 -6.99 -15.60 6.78
CA ALA A 956 -7.49 -16.54 7.78
C ALA A 956 -8.49 -17.54 7.18
N ARG A 957 -8.17 -18.04 5.96
CA ARG A 957 -9.01 -19.01 5.24
C ARG A 957 -8.82 -20.40 5.84
N LYS A 958 -9.84 -21.24 5.68
CA LYS A 958 -9.70 -22.66 6.03
C LYS A 958 -8.76 -23.33 5.02
N PRO A 959 -7.69 -24.01 5.48
CA PRO A 959 -6.77 -24.69 4.59
C PRO A 959 -7.44 -25.86 3.87
N LYS A 960 -6.98 -26.18 2.66
CA LYS A 960 -7.49 -27.32 1.87
C LYS A 960 -7.13 -28.67 2.51
N GLY A 961 -5.88 -28.81 2.95
CA GLY A 961 -5.39 -29.98 3.71
C GLY A 961 -5.46 -29.71 5.21
N LEU A 962 -6.66 -29.74 5.77
CA LEU A 962 -6.90 -29.44 7.18
C LEU A 962 -6.34 -30.54 8.10
N ALA A 963 -5.42 -30.17 9.00
CA ALA A 963 -5.04 -31.03 10.11
C ALA A 963 -6.14 -31.04 11.17
N ILE A 964 -6.53 -32.23 11.62
CA ILE A 964 -7.45 -32.40 12.74
C ILE A 964 -6.62 -32.26 14.03
N ILE A 965 -7.07 -31.39 14.94
CA ILE A 965 -6.42 -31.16 16.23
C ILE A 965 -7.30 -31.70 17.37
N ALA A 966 -6.67 -32.12 18.47
CA ALA A 966 -7.36 -32.52 19.69
C ALA A 966 -8.04 -31.32 20.38
N GLU A 967 -9.29 -31.42 20.80
CA GLU A 967 -9.95 -30.33 21.56
C GLU A 967 -9.60 -30.33 23.06
N PHE A 968 -9.30 -31.50 23.62
CA PHE A 968 -8.90 -31.66 25.01
C PHE A 968 -7.77 -32.69 25.11
N GLY A 969 -6.98 -32.61 26.18
CA GLY A 969 -5.88 -33.52 26.44
C GLY A 969 -6.36 -34.88 26.95
N GLY A 970 -5.59 -35.93 26.64
CA GLY A 970 -5.92 -37.30 27.03
C GLY A 970 -5.15 -38.35 26.25
N THR A 971 -5.46 -39.61 26.52
CA THR A 971 -4.84 -40.76 25.86
C THR A 971 -5.58 -41.09 24.55
N ALA A 972 -4.85 -41.13 23.44
CA ALA A 972 -5.39 -41.41 22.11
C ALA A 972 -5.37 -42.91 21.77
N VAL A 973 -6.51 -43.43 21.32
CA VAL A 973 -6.67 -44.79 20.81
C VAL A 973 -7.09 -44.75 19.35
N ILE A 974 -6.34 -45.44 18.48
CA ILE A 974 -6.60 -45.50 17.04
C ILE A 974 -7.46 -46.75 16.74
N LYS A 975 -8.66 -46.55 16.20
CA LYS A 975 -9.51 -47.63 15.68
C LYS A 975 -9.58 -47.57 14.15
N ASP A 976 -8.99 -48.56 13.49
CA ASP A 976 -9.08 -48.73 12.03
C ASP A 976 -10.13 -49.80 11.70
N THR A 977 -11.29 -49.39 11.17
CA THR A 977 -12.32 -50.29 10.66
C THR A 977 -12.25 -50.28 9.12
N LYS A 978 -12.61 -51.37 8.43
CA LYS A 978 -12.57 -51.50 6.94
C LYS A 978 -13.21 -50.36 6.12
N LYS A 979 -13.99 -49.46 6.73
CA LYS A 979 -14.63 -48.29 6.08
C LYS A 979 -14.34 -46.94 6.76
N LYS A 980 -13.72 -46.88 7.95
CA LYS A 980 -13.48 -45.65 8.70
C LYS A 980 -12.25 -45.77 9.61
N ARG A 981 -11.40 -44.74 9.60
CA ARG A 981 -10.34 -44.54 10.60
C ARG A 981 -10.82 -43.52 11.63
N GLU A 982 -10.78 -43.88 12.90
CA GLU A 982 -11.22 -43.02 14.00
C GLU A 982 -10.14 -42.94 15.08
N ILE A 983 -9.87 -41.75 15.61
CA ILE A 983 -9.07 -41.56 16.83
C ILE A 983 -10.03 -41.22 17.97
N ILE A 984 -9.95 -41.95 19.07
CA ILE A 984 -10.71 -41.68 20.28
C ILE A 984 -9.73 -41.12 21.30
N ILE A 985 -9.97 -39.90 21.77
CA ILE A 985 -9.19 -39.30 22.87
C ILE A 985 -10.03 -39.41 24.13
N THR A 986 -9.47 -40.00 25.19
CA THR A 986 -10.11 -40.12 26.50
C THR A 986 -9.31 -39.31 27.51
N ASN A 987 -9.97 -38.37 28.19
CA ASN A 987 -9.34 -37.58 29.24
C ASN A 987 -9.30 -38.39 30.54
N ASP A 988 -8.11 -38.57 31.10
CA ASP A 988 -7.89 -39.42 32.26
C ASP A 988 -8.43 -38.81 33.57
N GLU A 989 -8.65 -37.48 33.62
CA GLU A 989 -9.16 -36.77 34.81
C GLU A 989 -10.69 -36.64 34.84
N THR A 990 -11.33 -36.45 33.69
CA THR A 990 -12.78 -36.17 33.59
C THR A 990 -13.59 -37.35 33.07
N GLY A 991 -12.96 -38.35 32.45
CA GLY A 991 -13.62 -39.48 31.81
C GLY A 991 -14.36 -39.14 30.51
N GLU A 992 -14.26 -37.89 30.02
CA GLU A 992 -14.85 -37.50 28.74
C GLU A 992 -14.05 -38.10 27.58
N SER A 993 -14.75 -38.73 26.63
CA SER A 993 -14.16 -39.30 25.42
C SER A 993 -14.77 -38.69 24.16
N LYS A 994 -13.91 -38.37 23.18
CA LYS A 994 -14.33 -37.77 21.91
C LYS A 994 -13.69 -38.49 20.73
N THR A 995 -14.53 -38.81 19.75
CA THR A 995 -14.15 -39.53 18.54
C THR A 995 -13.95 -38.58 17.37
N TYR A 996 -12.77 -38.63 16.76
CA TYR A 996 -12.39 -37.87 15.56
C TYR A 996 -12.34 -38.80 14.35
N LEU A 997 -13.10 -38.45 13.30
CA LEU A 997 -13.13 -39.19 12.03
C LEU A 997 -11.99 -38.71 11.12
N ILE A 998 -11.09 -39.62 10.74
CA ILE A 998 -9.95 -39.32 9.85
C ILE A 998 -10.26 -39.80 8.42
N PRO A 999 -10.20 -38.91 7.43
CA PRO A 999 -10.24 -39.31 6.02
C PRO A 999 -9.09 -40.26 5.66
N TYR A 1000 -9.34 -41.31 4.87
CA TYR A 1000 -8.30 -42.29 4.49
C TYR A 1000 -7.06 -41.70 3.82
N GLY A 1001 -7.19 -40.54 3.16
CA GLY A 1001 -6.06 -39.84 2.53
C GLY A 1001 -5.15 -39.08 3.49
N SER A 1002 -5.56 -38.88 4.75
CA SER A 1002 -4.79 -38.15 5.76
C SER A 1002 -3.85 -39.10 6.50
N ARG A 1003 -2.56 -38.75 6.58
CA ARG A 1003 -1.56 -39.49 7.37
C ARG A 1003 -1.71 -39.15 8.85
N ILE A 1004 -1.69 -40.16 9.70
CA ILE A 1004 -1.77 -40.00 11.17
C ILE A 1004 -0.38 -39.64 11.69
N LYS A 1005 -0.29 -38.60 12.52
CA LYS A 1005 0.98 -38.11 13.09
C LYS A 1005 1.32 -38.80 14.42
N ILE A 1006 0.30 -39.19 15.17
CA ILE A 1006 0.41 -39.75 16.52
C ILE A 1006 0.58 -41.28 16.49
N MET A 1007 1.15 -41.83 17.56
CA MET A 1007 1.18 -43.28 17.81
C MET A 1007 -0.03 -43.70 18.67
N ASP A 1008 -0.41 -44.98 18.58
CA ASP A 1008 -1.47 -45.54 19.41
C ASP A 1008 -1.04 -45.56 20.88
N GLY A 1009 -1.91 -45.07 21.78
CA GLY A 1009 -1.60 -44.89 23.20
C GLY A 1009 -0.81 -43.62 23.52
N ALA A 1010 -0.64 -42.68 22.59
CA ALA A 1010 0.03 -41.41 22.86
C ALA A 1010 -0.80 -40.52 23.80
N VAL A 1011 -0.12 -39.90 24.78
CA VAL A 1011 -0.70 -38.85 25.64
C VAL A 1011 -0.60 -37.53 24.90
N LEU A 1012 -1.73 -36.86 24.70
CA LEU A 1012 -1.85 -35.62 23.93
C LEU A 1012 -2.28 -34.45 24.81
N GLU A 1013 -1.80 -33.26 24.48
CA GLU A 1013 -2.33 -32.02 25.03
C GLU A 1013 -3.47 -31.47 24.17
N ALA A 1014 -4.30 -30.61 24.76
CA ALA A 1014 -5.36 -29.92 24.04
C ALA A 1014 -4.76 -29.08 22.91
N GLY A 1015 -5.14 -29.36 21.66
CA GLY A 1015 -4.72 -28.67 20.44
C GLY A 1015 -3.52 -29.30 19.72
N ASP A 1016 -3.14 -30.53 20.05
CA ASP A 1016 -2.12 -31.28 19.32
C ASP A 1016 -2.65 -31.85 18.00
N GLU A 1017 -1.79 -31.90 16.98
CA GLU A 1017 -2.12 -32.35 15.63
C GLU A 1017 -2.22 -33.87 15.55
N LEU A 1018 -3.41 -34.38 15.24
CA LEU A 1018 -3.68 -35.82 15.09
C LEU A 1018 -3.25 -36.32 13.70
N THR A 1019 -3.39 -35.48 12.68
CA THR A 1019 -3.10 -35.81 11.28
C THR A 1019 -2.12 -34.79 10.68
N GLU A 1020 -1.33 -35.24 9.71
CA GLU A 1020 -0.48 -34.36 8.90
C GLU A 1020 -1.34 -33.38 8.08
N GLY A 1021 -0.98 -32.10 8.10
CA GLY A 1021 -1.69 -31.06 7.38
C GLY A 1021 -1.49 -29.68 7.97
N SER A 1022 -2.24 -28.71 7.46
CA SER A 1022 -2.25 -27.33 7.96
C SER A 1022 -3.31 -27.13 9.05
N VAL A 1023 -2.94 -26.48 10.14
CA VAL A 1023 -3.87 -26.15 11.23
C VAL A 1023 -4.74 -24.96 10.82
N ASN A 1024 -6.02 -25.02 11.18
CA ASN A 1024 -6.94 -23.90 11.02
C ASN A 1024 -6.80 -22.91 12.20
N PRO A 1025 -6.44 -21.63 11.95
CA PRO A 1025 -6.30 -20.63 13.00
C PRO A 1025 -7.56 -20.42 13.85
N HIS A 1026 -8.76 -20.60 13.26
CA HIS A 1026 -10.03 -20.44 13.99
C HIS A 1026 -10.27 -21.52 15.03
N ASP A 1027 -9.81 -22.73 14.77
CA ASP A 1027 -9.98 -23.86 15.70
C ASP A 1027 -8.90 -23.79 16.78
N LEU A 1028 -7.68 -23.40 16.40
CA LEU A 1028 -6.59 -23.14 17.33
C LEU A 1028 -6.95 -22.03 18.34
N LEU A 1029 -7.60 -20.95 17.89
CA LEU A 1029 -8.05 -19.86 18.76
C LEU A 1029 -9.03 -20.32 19.84
N LYS A 1030 -9.91 -21.27 19.49
CA LYS A 1030 -10.93 -21.78 20.42
C LYS A 1030 -10.34 -22.72 21.47
N ILE A 1031 -9.31 -23.48 21.11
CA ILE A 1031 -8.75 -24.55 21.94
C ILE A 1031 -7.56 -24.04 22.78
N LYS A 1032 -6.48 -23.58 22.13
CA LYS A 1032 -5.25 -23.13 22.81
C LYS A 1032 -5.24 -21.63 23.15
N GLY A 1033 -6.23 -20.88 22.67
CA GLY A 1033 -6.33 -19.44 22.90
C GLY A 1033 -5.46 -18.58 21.98
N ILE A 1034 -5.40 -17.28 22.29
CA ILE A 1034 -4.85 -16.23 21.41
C ILE A 1034 -3.35 -16.39 21.18
N ARG A 1035 -2.60 -16.71 22.24
CA ARG A 1035 -1.13 -16.80 22.21
C ARG A 1035 -0.66 -17.86 21.20
N ALA A 1036 -1.30 -19.02 21.22
CA ALA A 1036 -0.98 -20.11 20.30
C ALA A 1036 -1.23 -19.71 18.83
N VAL A 1037 -2.28 -18.94 18.55
CA VAL A 1037 -2.57 -18.45 17.20
C VAL A 1037 -1.54 -17.42 16.73
N GLN A 1038 -1.12 -16.52 17.62
CA GLN A 1038 -0.09 -15.54 17.30
C GLN A 1038 1.25 -16.22 16.97
N ASP A 1039 1.69 -17.16 17.81
CA ASP A 1039 2.92 -17.94 17.57
C ASP A 1039 2.83 -18.78 16.29
N TYR A 1040 1.70 -19.43 16.06
CA TYR A 1040 1.47 -20.21 14.85
C TYR A 1040 1.57 -19.36 13.59
N MET A 1041 0.90 -18.19 13.57
CA MET A 1041 0.94 -17.27 12.43
C MET A 1041 2.34 -16.74 12.17
N LEU A 1042 3.09 -16.36 13.21
CA LEU A 1042 4.48 -15.91 13.08
C LEU A 1042 5.35 -17.02 12.50
N ARG A 1043 5.30 -18.22 13.10
CA ARG A 1043 6.11 -19.37 12.68
C ARG A 1043 5.83 -19.78 11.24
N GLU A 1044 4.57 -19.91 10.85
CA GLU A 1044 4.20 -20.37 9.50
C GLU A 1044 4.56 -19.35 8.42
N VAL A 1045 4.31 -18.06 8.67
CA VAL A 1045 4.68 -17.02 7.69
C VAL A 1045 6.20 -16.93 7.57
N GLN A 1046 6.93 -16.94 8.69
CA GLN A 1046 8.39 -16.88 8.69
C GLN A 1046 9.01 -18.09 7.99
N ARG A 1047 8.45 -19.29 8.22
CA ARG A 1047 8.86 -20.53 7.54
C ARG A 1047 8.76 -20.40 6.02
N VAL A 1048 7.64 -19.87 5.50
CA VAL A 1048 7.44 -19.71 4.05
C VAL A 1048 8.46 -18.76 3.43
N TYR A 1049 8.73 -17.61 4.07
CA TYR A 1049 9.71 -16.65 3.55
C TYR A 1049 11.15 -17.19 3.61
N ARG A 1050 11.54 -17.83 4.73
CA ARG A 1050 12.88 -18.39 4.92
C ARG A 1050 13.16 -19.60 4.02
N LEU A 1051 12.17 -20.48 3.79
CA LEU A 1051 12.27 -21.56 2.81
C LEU A 1051 12.61 -21.05 1.40
N GLN A 1052 12.25 -19.80 1.10
CA GLN A 1052 12.52 -19.15 -0.17
C GLN A 1052 13.76 -18.21 -0.13
N GLY A 1053 14.51 -18.24 0.97
CA GLY A 1053 15.74 -17.47 1.15
C GLY A 1053 15.53 -15.97 1.29
N VAL A 1054 14.38 -15.56 1.85
CA VAL A 1054 14.06 -14.16 2.17
C VAL A 1054 13.99 -14.01 3.69
N ASP A 1055 14.76 -13.06 4.20
CA ASP A 1055 14.78 -12.71 5.63
C ASP A 1055 13.83 -11.54 5.89
N ILE A 1056 12.93 -11.71 6.86
CA ILE A 1056 11.97 -10.69 7.29
C ILE A 1056 11.98 -10.65 8.82
N ALA A 1057 11.92 -9.44 9.40
CA ALA A 1057 11.80 -9.28 10.83
C ALA A 1057 10.38 -9.61 11.34
N ASP A 1058 10.29 -10.39 12.43
CA ASP A 1058 9.04 -10.77 13.11
C ASP A 1058 8.08 -9.60 13.38
N LYS A 1059 8.63 -8.41 13.68
CA LYS A 1059 7.85 -7.22 14.02
C LYS A 1059 6.85 -6.83 12.93
N HIS A 1060 7.19 -7.03 11.66
CA HIS A 1060 6.31 -6.67 10.56
C HIS A 1060 5.11 -7.60 10.48
N ILE A 1061 5.31 -8.89 10.79
CA ILE A 1061 4.24 -9.88 10.82
C ILE A 1061 3.36 -9.64 12.06
N GLU A 1062 3.95 -9.32 13.22
CA GLU A 1062 3.21 -8.97 14.44
C GLU A 1062 2.23 -7.80 14.24
N VAL A 1063 2.63 -6.77 13.48
CA VAL A 1063 1.77 -5.62 13.14
C VAL A 1063 0.48 -6.06 12.45
N LEU A 1064 0.57 -6.98 11.48
CA LEU A 1064 -0.60 -7.49 10.77
C LEU A 1064 -1.42 -8.44 11.62
N VAL A 1065 -0.78 -9.35 12.35
CA VAL A 1065 -1.46 -10.30 13.24
C VAL A 1065 -2.23 -9.57 14.35
N ARG A 1066 -1.70 -8.46 14.88
CA ARG A 1066 -2.42 -7.59 15.82
C ARG A 1066 -3.72 -7.06 15.22
N GLN A 1067 -3.71 -6.62 13.96
CA GLN A 1067 -4.91 -6.12 13.29
C GLN A 1067 -5.93 -7.22 13.01
N MET A 1068 -5.48 -8.44 12.70
CA MET A 1068 -6.35 -9.60 12.50
C MET A 1068 -7.10 -10.02 13.77
N LEU A 1069 -6.52 -9.77 14.95
CA LEU A 1069 -7.07 -10.14 16.26
C LEU A 1069 -7.67 -8.94 17.02
N LYS A 1070 -7.80 -7.76 16.40
CA LYS A 1070 -8.24 -6.52 17.09
C LYS A 1070 -9.68 -6.58 17.65
N LYS A 1071 -10.54 -7.47 17.14
CA LYS A 1071 -11.98 -7.46 17.40
C LYS A 1071 -12.44 -8.56 18.37
N ILE A 1072 -13.31 -8.18 19.29
CA ILE A 1072 -14.12 -9.08 20.14
C ILE A 1072 -15.56 -9.06 19.65
N ARG A 1073 -16.18 -10.25 19.60
CA ARG A 1073 -17.62 -10.39 19.42
C ARG A 1073 -18.29 -10.49 20.77
N VAL A 1074 -19.16 -9.53 21.09
CA VAL A 1074 -19.96 -9.54 22.32
C VAL A 1074 -20.99 -10.68 22.23
N GLU A 1075 -21.04 -11.57 23.21
CA GLU A 1075 -22.06 -12.63 23.30
C GLU A 1075 -23.21 -12.19 24.21
N ASN A 1076 -22.87 -11.76 25.43
CA ASN A 1076 -23.79 -11.20 26.39
C ASN A 1076 -23.34 -9.79 26.75
N ASN A 1077 -24.27 -8.84 26.73
CA ASN A 1077 -23.97 -7.44 26.94
C ASN A 1077 -23.85 -7.05 28.43
N GLY A 1078 -24.28 -7.90 29.37
CA GLY A 1078 -24.34 -7.52 30.79
C GLY A 1078 -25.09 -6.20 30.95
N ASP A 1079 -24.52 -5.30 31.76
CA ASP A 1079 -24.99 -3.91 31.92
C ASP A 1079 -24.28 -2.90 31.00
N SER A 1080 -23.52 -3.37 30.01
CA SER A 1080 -22.86 -2.49 29.04
C SER A 1080 -23.82 -1.98 27.97
N ASP A 1081 -23.45 -0.86 27.36
CA ASP A 1081 -24.14 -0.28 26.19
C ASP A 1081 -23.91 -1.09 24.90
N PHE A 1082 -23.14 -2.18 24.95
CA PHE A 1082 -22.87 -2.96 23.75
C PHE A 1082 -24.05 -3.81 23.32
N LEU A 1083 -24.23 -3.90 22.00
CA LEU A 1083 -25.22 -4.80 21.41
C LEU A 1083 -24.67 -6.23 21.27
N PRO A 1084 -25.44 -7.27 21.65
CA PRO A 1084 -25.07 -8.65 21.41
C PRO A 1084 -24.77 -8.93 19.93
N GLY A 1085 -23.63 -9.56 19.65
CA GLY A 1085 -23.15 -9.91 18.31
C GLY A 1085 -22.37 -8.82 17.59
N THR A 1086 -22.25 -7.61 18.16
CA THR A 1086 -21.42 -6.55 17.58
C THR A 1086 -19.93 -6.83 17.75
N LEU A 1087 -19.12 -6.24 16.85
CA LEU A 1087 -17.67 -6.34 16.86
C LEU A 1087 -17.09 -5.05 17.43
N VAL A 1088 -16.50 -5.14 18.62
CA VAL A 1088 -15.87 -4.02 19.34
C VAL A 1088 -14.36 -4.23 19.36
N ASP A 1089 -13.59 -3.16 19.47
CA ASP A 1089 -12.14 -3.27 19.66
C ASP A 1089 -11.83 -3.84 21.05
N VAL A 1090 -10.81 -4.71 21.13
CA VAL A 1090 -10.45 -5.44 22.37
C VAL A 1090 -10.17 -4.49 23.55
N LEU A 1091 -9.38 -3.45 23.32
CA LEU A 1091 -8.99 -2.52 24.39
C LEU A 1091 -10.19 -1.71 24.91
N GLU A 1092 -11.09 -1.27 24.01
CA GLU A 1092 -12.32 -0.56 24.42
C GLU A 1092 -13.24 -1.46 25.24
N PHE A 1093 -13.32 -2.75 24.88
CA PHE A 1093 -14.08 -3.76 25.62
C PHE A 1093 -13.48 -4.08 26.98
N GLU A 1094 -12.15 -4.17 27.09
CA GLU A 1094 -11.45 -4.38 28.35
C GLU A 1094 -11.64 -3.19 29.30
N ASP A 1095 -11.42 -1.96 28.83
CA ASP A 1095 -11.58 -0.75 29.64
C ASP A 1095 -13.02 -0.57 30.17
N THR A 1096 -14.01 -0.82 29.31
CA THR A 1096 -15.42 -0.72 29.71
C THR A 1096 -15.78 -1.78 30.75
N ASN A 1097 -15.26 -3.00 30.62
CA ASN A 1097 -15.45 -4.04 31.62
C ASN A 1097 -14.72 -3.76 32.94
N GLU A 1098 -13.52 -3.17 32.89
CA GLU A 1098 -12.83 -2.70 34.10
C GLU A 1098 -13.67 -1.63 34.81
N ARG A 1099 -14.17 -0.63 34.08
CA ARG A 1099 -15.07 0.41 34.62
C ARG A 1099 -16.35 -0.18 35.21
N LEU A 1100 -17.00 -1.13 34.52
CA LEU A 1100 -18.22 -1.78 35.03
C LEU A 1100 -17.96 -2.58 36.31
N LYS A 1101 -16.80 -3.23 36.42
CA LYS A 1101 -16.38 -3.94 37.64
C LYS A 1101 -16.11 -2.96 38.79
N GLU A 1102 -15.47 -1.82 38.52
CA GLU A 1102 -15.27 -0.76 39.51
C GLU A 1102 -16.61 -0.18 40.01
N GLU A 1103 -17.61 -0.08 39.12
CA GLU A 1103 -18.97 0.34 39.46
C GLU A 1103 -19.83 -0.77 40.10
N GLY A 1104 -19.32 -2.01 40.20
CA GLY A 1104 -20.04 -3.17 40.75
C GLY A 1104 -21.17 -3.73 39.88
N LYS A 1105 -21.19 -3.41 38.58
CA LYS A 1105 -22.18 -3.89 37.59
C LYS A 1105 -21.74 -5.19 36.92
N GLU A 1106 -22.67 -5.86 36.22
CA GLU A 1106 -22.33 -7.07 35.46
C GLU A 1106 -21.50 -6.72 34.20
N PRO A 1107 -20.26 -7.22 34.08
CA PRO A 1107 -19.42 -6.96 32.92
C PRO A 1107 -19.96 -7.69 31.67
N ALA A 1108 -19.63 -7.17 30.49
CA ALA A 1108 -19.98 -7.81 29.23
C ALA A 1108 -19.11 -9.06 28.97
N GLU A 1109 -19.70 -10.09 28.39
CA GLU A 1109 -19.00 -11.31 27.96
C GLU A 1109 -18.79 -11.30 26.44
N GLY A 1110 -17.57 -11.56 26.00
CA GLY A 1110 -17.23 -11.57 24.58
C GLY A 1110 -16.18 -12.61 24.23
N LYS A 1111 -16.25 -13.12 23.00
CA LYS A 1111 -15.23 -14.01 22.44
C LYS A 1111 -14.41 -13.28 21.39
N GLN A 1112 -13.09 -13.30 21.54
CA GLN A 1112 -12.19 -12.75 20.54
C GLN A 1112 -12.25 -13.56 19.25
N ILE A 1113 -12.20 -12.88 18.11
CA ILE A 1113 -12.27 -13.52 16.80
C ILE A 1113 -11.07 -13.11 15.96
N ILE A 1114 -10.62 -14.04 15.10
CA ILE A 1114 -9.66 -13.74 14.05
C ILE A 1114 -10.40 -13.36 12.77
N LEU A 1115 -10.04 -12.22 12.19
CA LEU A 1115 -10.54 -11.74 10.91
C LEU A 1115 -9.42 -11.78 9.87
N GLY A 1116 -9.74 -12.23 8.65
CA GLY A 1116 -8.85 -12.06 7.52
C GLY A 1116 -8.64 -10.58 7.19
N ILE A 1117 -7.48 -10.23 6.62
CA ILE A 1117 -7.10 -8.85 6.32
C ILE A 1117 -8.19 -8.07 5.54
N THR A 1118 -8.83 -8.67 4.54
CA THR A 1118 -9.88 -7.99 3.76
C THR A 1118 -11.09 -7.63 4.63
N LYS A 1119 -11.47 -8.51 5.57
CA LYS A 1119 -12.59 -8.24 6.49
C LYS A 1119 -12.20 -7.24 7.58
N ALA A 1120 -10.97 -7.30 8.07
CA ALA A 1120 -10.44 -6.35 9.04
C ALA A 1120 -10.42 -4.91 8.48
N ALA A 1121 -9.99 -4.73 7.22
CA ALA A 1121 -9.97 -3.41 6.57
C ALA A 1121 -11.36 -2.78 6.42
N LEU A 1122 -12.40 -3.60 6.21
CA LEU A 1122 -13.80 -3.13 6.13
C LEU A 1122 -14.42 -2.84 7.50
N ALA A 1123 -13.88 -3.42 8.57
CA ALA A 1123 -14.35 -3.26 9.95
C ALA A 1123 -13.65 -2.09 10.68
N THR A 1124 -13.08 -1.14 9.93
CA THR A 1124 -12.46 0.08 10.44
C THR A 1124 -13.51 1.09 10.89
N ASN A 1125 -13.12 1.98 11.81
CA ASN A 1125 -14.04 2.99 12.35
C ASN A 1125 -14.34 4.10 11.32
N SER A 1126 -13.34 4.48 10.51
CA SER A 1126 -13.50 5.45 9.41
C SER A 1126 -14.28 4.85 8.24
N PHE A 1127 -15.42 5.45 7.93
CA PHE A 1127 -16.18 5.08 6.73
C PHE A 1127 -15.52 5.57 5.44
N MET A 1128 -14.75 6.67 5.47
CA MET A 1128 -14.04 7.20 4.30
C MET A 1128 -12.93 6.26 3.84
N SER A 1129 -12.14 5.75 4.79
CA SER A 1129 -11.12 4.75 4.54
C SER A 1129 -11.73 3.44 4.01
N ALA A 1130 -12.75 2.90 4.69
CA ALA A 1130 -13.42 1.68 4.26
C ALA A 1130 -14.07 1.82 2.86
N ALA A 1131 -14.70 2.97 2.56
CA ALA A 1131 -15.36 3.22 1.28
C ALA A 1131 -14.38 3.30 0.09
N SER A 1132 -13.16 3.76 0.33
CA SER A 1132 -12.09 3.82 -0.67
C SER A 1132 -11.53 2.42 -1.03
N PHE A 1133 -11.64 1.47 -0.08
CA PHE A 1133 -11.17 0.12 -0.24
C PHE A 1133 -12.11 -0.70 -1.11
N GLN A 1134 -13.21 -1.24 -0.61
CA GLN A 1134 -14.14 -2.09 -1.38
C GLN A 1134 -15.59 -1.86 -0.94
N GLU A 1135 -16.54 -2.30 -1.76
CA GLU A 1135 -17.97 -2.22 -1.45
C GLU A 1135 -18.46 -0.81 -1.02
N THR A 1136 -17.96 0.24 -1.70
CA THR A 1136 -18.22 1.67 -1.39
C THR A 1136 -19.69 1.96 -1.07
N THR A 1137 -20.63 1.41 -1.85
CA THR A 1137 -22.08 1.64 -1.65
C THR A 1137 -22.62 1.01 -0.37
N LYS A 1138 -22.08 -0.13 0.07
CA LYS A 1138 -22.48 -0.80 1.32
C LYS A 1138 -21.94 -0.05 2.54
N VAL A 1139 -20.69 0.40 2.48
CA VAL A 1139 -20.07 1.18 3.56
C VAL A 1139 -20.78 2.52 3.74
N LEU A 1140 -21.04 3.25 2.65
CA LEU A 1140 -21.70 4.56 2.72
C LEU A 1140 -23.15 4.46 3.21
N THR A 1141 -23.89 3.42 2.82
CA THR A 1141 -25.28 3.24 3.28
C THR A 1141 -25.35 2.91 4.76
N GLU A 1142 -24.46 2.06 5.26
CA GLU A 1142 -24.39 1.75 6.68
C GLU A 1142 -23.97 2.97 7.51
N ALA A 1143 -22.98 3.73 7.04
CA ALA A 1143 -22.52 4.94 7.71
C ALA A 1143 -23.61 6.03 7.74
N ALA A 1144 -24.37 6.20 6.64
CA ALA A 1144 -25.45 7.17 6.56
C ALA A 1144 -26.60 6.86 7.53
N ILE A 1145 -26.98 5.59 7.68
CA ILE A 1145 -28.02 5.17 8.65
C ILE A 1145 -27.54 5.41 10.08
N LYS A 1146 -26.32 4.98 10.40
CA LYS A 1146 -25.71 5.15 11.74
C LYS A 1146 -25.37 6.62 12.05
N GLY A 1147 -25.48 7.54 11.09
CA GLY A 1147 -25.14 8.94 11.31
C GLY A 1147 -23.66 9.16 11.67
N LYS A 1148 -22.76 8.29 11.17
CA LYS A 1148 -21.37 8.19 11.65
C LYS A 1148 -20.59 9.51 11.50
N VAL A 1149 -19.77 9.79 12.50
CA VAL A 1149 -18.79 10.88 12.51
C VAL A 1149 -17.40 10.27 12.37
N ASP A 1150 -16.64 10.77 11.40
CA ASP A 1150 -15.25 10.38 11.15
C ASP A 1150 -14.30 11.47 11.68
N PRO A 1151 -13.47 11.17 12.70
CA PRO A 1151 -12.56 12.15 13.31
C PRO A 1151 -11.24 12.34 12.55
N LEU A 1152 -11.06 11.74 11.35
CA LEU A 1152 -9.89 11.94 10.48
C LEU A 1152 -8.54 11.62 11.13
N ILE A 1153 -8.49 10.56 11.95
CA ILE A 1153 -7.27 10.15 12.68
C ILE A 1153 -6.30 9.35 11.80
N GLY A 1154 -6.80 8.69 10.75
CA GLY A 1154 -6.01 7.86 9.86
C GLY A 1154 -5.25 8.63 8.78
N LEU A 1155 -4.41 7.92 8.01
CA LEU A 1155 -3.61 8.51 6.94
C LEU A 1155 -4.47 8.79 5.69
N LYS A 1156 -5.31 7.84 5.30
CA LYS A 1156 -5.99 7.85 4.01
C LYS A 1156 -7.06 8.94 3.92
N GLU A 1157 -7.79 9.16 5.00
CA GLU A 1157 -8.83 10.19 5.09
C GLU A 1157 -8.22 11.58 4.86
N ASN A 1158 -7.08 11.85 5.50
CA ASN A 1158 -6.36 13.12 5.33
C ASN A 1158 -5.82 13.30 3.91
N VAL A 1159 -5.28 12.24 3.29
CA VAL A 1159 -4.84 12.27 1.88
C VAL A 1159 -6.01 12.55 0.93
N LEU A 1160 -7.17 11.92 1.13
CA LEU A 1160 -8.36 12.12 0.30
C LEU A 1160 -8.86 13.57 0.36
N ILE A 1161 -8.78 14.18 1.54
CA ILE A 1161 -9.23 15.55 1.79
C ILE A 1161 -8.19 16.59 1.34
N GLY A 1162 -6.90 16.22 1.33
CA GLY A 1162 -5.79 17.14 1.06
C GLY A 1162 -5.28 17.85 2.32
N LYS A 1163 -5.43 17.22 3.49
CA LYS A 1163 -4.78 17.64 4.73
C LYS A 1163 -3.46 16.90 4.92
N LEU A 1164 -2.56 17.54 5.66
CA LEU A 1164 -1.34 16.90 6.13
C LEU A 1164 -1.67 15.68 7.00
N ILE A 1165 -1.00 14.56 6.73
CA ILE A 1165 -1.22 13.30 7.43
C ILE A 1165 -0.79 13.39 8.91
N PRO A 1166 -1.44 12.68 9.85
CA PRO A 1166 -1.10 12.70 11.26
C PRO A 1166 0.05 11.72 11.60
N ALA A 1167 1.06 11.67 10.74
CA ALA A 1167 2.29 10.88 10.89
C ALA A 1167 3.50 11.69 10.38
N GLY A 1168 4.70 11.29 10.79
CA GLY A 1168 5.94 12.03 10.53
C GLY A 1168 5.85 13.47 11.01
N THR A 1169 6.36 14.39 10.20
CA THR A 1169 6.32 15.86 10.40
C THR A 1169 4.90 16.42 10.52
N GLY A 1170 3.89 15.69 10.03
CA GLY A 1170 2.50 16.10 10.08
C GLY A 1170 1.82 15.92 11.44
N MET A 1171 2.45 15.31 12.45
CA MET A 1171 1.87 15.22 13.79
C MET A 1171 1.75 16.58 14.48
N LYS A 1172 0.66 16.79 15.24
CA LYS A 1172 0.45 18.02 16.04
C LYS A 1172 1.62 18.31 16.97
N ARG A 1173 2.18 17.26 17.61
CA ARG A 1173 3.34 17.37 18.49
C ARG A 1173 4.53 18.08 17.85
N TYR A 1174 4.81 17.88 16.56
CA TYR A 1174 5.93 18.54 15.89
C TYR A 1174 5.59 19.92 15.37
N ARG A 1175 4.31 20.21 15.13
CA ARG A 1175 3.85 21.54 14.66
C ARG A 1175 3.69 22.55 15.78
N GLU A 1176 3.39 22.09 16.99
CA GLU A 1176 3.20 22.95 18.17
C GLU A 1176 4.51 23.22 18.91
N VAL A 1177 5.62 22.59 18.50
CA VAL A 1177 6.96 22.90 19.04
C VAL A 1177 7.37 24.29 18.55
N THR A 1178 7.48 25.20 19.50
CA THR A 1178 8.03 26.54 19.29
C THR A 1178 9.53 26.48 19.59
N LEU A 1179 10.37 26.86 18.63
CA LEU A 1179 11.81 26.97 18.86
C LEU A 1179 12.13 28.33 19.49
N ASP A 1180 13.18 28.41 20.31
CA ASP A 1180 13.66 29.69 20.88
C ASP A 1180 14.00 30.72 19.79
N THR A 1181 14.45 30.26 18.62
CA THR A 1181 14.66 31.10 17.43
C THR A 1181 13.37 31.67 16.86
N ASP A 1182 12.26 30.93 16.91
CA ASP A 1182 10.97 31.44 16.42
C ASP A 1182 10.43 32.54 17.32
N LEU A 1183 10.63 32.39 18.64
CA LEU A 1183 10.31 33.44 19.62
C LEU A 1183 11.14 34.71 19.36
N ARG A 1184 12.43 34.57 19.02
CA ARG A 1184 13.28 35.70 18.63
C ARG A 1184 12.84 36.35 17.32
N ILE A 1185 12.50 35.57 16.29
CA ILE A 1185 12.00 36.10 15.01
C ILE A 1185 10.64 36.77 15.17
N GLU A 1186 9.75 36.22 16.01
CA GLU A 1186 8.48 36.87 16.34
C GLU A 1186 8.67 38.16 17.13
N GLN A 1187 9.66 38.22 18.03
CA GLN A 1187 10.06 39.45 18.71
C GLN A 1187 10.62 40.47 17.72
N GLU A 1188 11.54 40.08 16.84
CA GLU A 1188 12.09 40.95 15.80
C GLU A 1188 11.00 41.45 14.83
N LYS A 1189 10.07 40.59 14.40
CA LYS A 1189 8.90 40.99 13.57
C LYS A 1189 7.94 41.91 14.31
N LYS A 1190 7.76 41.72 15.62
CA LYS A 1190 6.97 42.64 16.46
C LYS A 1190 7.66 43.98 16.60
N GLU A 1191 8.98 44.00 16.80
CA GLU A 1191 9.79 45.21 16.85
C GLU A 1191 9.79 45.94 15.50
N GLU A 1192 9.94 45.24 14.38
CA GLU A 1192 9.83 45.81 13.02
C GLU A 1192 8.43 46.38 12.74
N LYS A 1193 7.36 45.69 13.16
CA LYS A 1193 6.00 46.24 13.07
C LYS A 1193 5.83 47.49 13.93
N LEU A 1194 6.36 47.49 15.16
CA LEU A 1194 6.32 48.66 16.04
C LEU A 1194 7.10 49.84 15.44
N LEU A 1195 8.26 49.56 14.85
CA LEU A 1195 9.07 50.53 14.12
C LEU A 1195 8.33 51.06 12.89
N ALA A 1196 7.69 50.21 12.09
CA ALA A 1196 6.90 50.61 10.92
C ALA A 1196 5.69 51.47 11.33
N GLU A 1197 4.99 51.12 12.40
CA GLU A 1197 3.88 51.91 12.96
C GLU A 1197 4.36 53.25 13.54
N SER A 1198 5.54 53.28 14.18
CA SER A 1198 6.15 54.52 14.68
C SER A 1198 6.59 55.45 13.54
N ARG A 1199 7.07 54.88 12.44
CA ARG A 1199 7.50 55.61 11.23
C ARG A 1199 6.29 56.14 10.45
N ALA A 1200 5.17 55.41 10.44
CA ALA A 1200 3.90 55.87 9.88
C ALA A 1200 3.29 57.04 10.69
N LYS A 1201 3.54 57.11 12.01
CA LYS A 1201 3.10 58.24 12.86
C LYS A 1201 3.97 59.50 12.75
N GLN A 1202 5.21 59.38 12.24
CA GLN A 1202 6.12 60.53 12.08
C GLN A 1202 5.96 61.28 10.74
N VAL A 1203 5.08 60.82 9.83
CA VAL A 1203 4.81 61.51 8.55
C VAL A 1203 3.43 62.15 8.58
N ILE A 1204 3.26 63.15 9.45
CA ILE A 1204 2.24 64.19 9.30
C ILE A 1204 2.91 65.51 9.67
N PRO A 1205 3.34 66.35 8.71
CA PRO A 1205 3.64 67.74 8.98
C PRO A 1205 2.34 68.55 8.85
N ASP A 1206 2.02 69.28 9.91
CA ASP A 1206 0.97 70.31 9.97
C ASP A 1206 1.19 71.38 8.89
N TYR A 1207 0.11 71.71 8.17
CA TYR A 1207 -0.08 73.01 7.52
C TYR A 1207 -1.55 73.38 7.68
N GLU A 1208 -1.83 74.36 8.55
CA GLU A 1208 -3.10 75.06 8.65
C GLU A 1208 -3.13 76.26 7.68
N ASP A 1209 -4.21 76.31 6.91
CA ASP A 1209 -4.97 77.43 6.33
C ASP A 1209 -4.32 78.80 6.07
N GLU A 1210 -4.43 79.26 4.80
CA GLU A 1210 -4.83 80.64 4.49
C GLU A 1210 -5.40 80.77 3.04
N GLN A 1211 -6.73 80.99 3.01
CA GLN A 1211 -7.56 81.86 2.16
C GLN A 1211 -7.39 82.01 0.62
N GLU A 1212 -8.58 81.84 0.01
CA GLU A 1212 -9.09 82.13 -1.33
C GLU A 1212 -8.54 83.38 -2.06
N GLU A 1213 -8.41 83.30 -3.40
CA GLU A 1213 -9.11 84.22 -4.32
C GLU A 1213 -9.15 83.71 -5.78
N LEU A 1214 -10.20 84.15 -6.47
CA LEU A 1214 -10.79 83.73 -7.76
C LEU A 1214 -9.90 83.91 -9.02
N SER A 1215 -10.16 83.14 -10.10
CA SER A 1215 -10.91 83.61 -11.31
C SER A 1215 -10.60 82.88 -12.65
N PHE A 1216 -11.61 82.87 -13.54
CA PHE A 1216 -11.70 82.45 -14.97
C PHE A 1216 -11.85 80.93 -15.25
N ALA A 1217 -12.97 80.36 -15.75
CA ALA A 1217 -13.93 80.67 -16.85
C ALA A 1217 -13.27 80.68 -18.24
N ASP A 1218 -13.34 79.60 -19.02
CA ASP A 1218 -14.42 79.05 -19.89
C ASP A 1218 -14.27 79.54 -21.34
N GLU A 1219 -14.02 78.60 -22.28
CA GLU A 1219 -14.31 78.62 -23.74
C GLU A 1219 -13.56 77.43 -24.40
N THR A 1220 -14.26 76.33 -24.68
CA THR A 1220 -14.90 75.91 -25.96
C THR A 1220 -13.99 75.12 -26.91
N ASP A 1221 -14.49 73.92 -27.18
CA ASP A 1221 -14.62 73.26 -28.48
C ASP A 1221 -13.56 72.28 -29.03
N GLU A 1222 -14.15 71.14 -29.41
CA GLU A 1222 -13.84 70.25 -30.53
C GLU A 1222 -12.70 69.23 -30.40
N ALA A 1223 -13.11 67.97 -30.21
CA ALA A 1223 -12.52 66.86 -30.96
C ALA A 1223 -13.59 65.79 -31.24
N GLU A 1224 -13.83 65.61 -32.53
CA GLU A 1224 -14.90 64.89 -33.19
C GLU A 1224 -14.78 63.36 -33.10
N ASP A 1225 -15.94 62.71 -33.13
CA ASP A 1225 -16.11 61.33 -33.59
C ASP A 1225 -15.81 61.25 -35.10
N VAL A 1226 -14.94 60.33 -35.53
CA VAL A 1226 -15.15 59.63 -36.81
C VAL A 1226 -14.77 58.15 -36.67
N SER A 1227 -15.79 57.35 -36.96
CA SER A 1227 -15.87 55.93 -37.28
C SER A 1227 -14.81 55.38 -38.23
N MET A 1228 -14.54 54.07 -38.13
CA MET A 1228 -14.39 53.16 -39.28
C MET A 1228 -14.52 51.72 -38.75
N GLU A 1229 -15.68 51.08 -38.94
CA GLU A 1229 -15.99 50.23 -40.10
C GLU A 1229 -15.16 48.94 -40.12
N THR A 1230 -15.82 47.87 -39.68
CA THR A 1230 -15.61 46.52 -40.21
C THR A 1230 -16.02 46.50 -41.68
N GLU A 1231 -15.09 46.19 -42.57
CA GLU A 1231 -15.42 45.62 -43.88
C GLU A 1231 -14.80 44.23 -44.02
N THR A 1232 -15.66 43.37 -44.53
CA THR A 1232 -15.54 41.96 -44.88
C THR A 1232 -15.05 41.81 -46.31
N GLU A 1233 -14.08 40.93 -46.58
CA GLU A 1233 -13.91 40.19 -47.86
C GLU A 1233 -13.29 38.83 -47.48
N GLU A 1234 -14.04 37.72 -47.50
CA GLU A 1234 -14.36 36.85 -48.64
C GLU A 1234 -13.14 36.30 -49.43
N THR A 1235 -12.96 34.99 -49.26
CA THR A 1235 -12.58 33.95 -50.25
C THR A 1235 -11.45 34.22 -51.26
N GLY A 1236 -10.48 33.31 -51.28
CA GLY A 1236 -9.61 33.06 -52.44
C GLY A 1236 -8.76 31.81 -52.23
N GLU A 1237 -9.16 30.71 -52.88
CA GLU A 1237 -8.33 29.52 -53.14
C GLU A 1237 -7.09 29.90 -53.97
N GLU A 1238 -5.98 29.17 -53.81
CA GLU A 1238 -5.28 28.42 -54.88
C GLU A 1238 -3.83 28.06 -54.47
N ASP A 1239 -3.58 26.75 -54.48
CA ASP A 1239 -2.41 26.02 -54.97
C ASP A 1239 -1.02 26.70 -55.07
N ALA A 1240 0.00 26.07 -54.47
CA ALA A 1240 0.95 25.24 -55.23
C ALA A 1240 2.17 24.76 -54.41
N VAL A 1241 2.30 23.43 -54.32
CA VAL A 1241 3.48 22.59 -54.64
C VAL A 1241 4.88 23.11 -54.25
N THR A 1242 5.62 22.36 -53.40
CA THR A 1242 6.83 21.55 -53.75
C THR A 1242 7.65 21.13 -52.51
N THR A 1243 7.84 19.81 -52.36
CA THR A 1243 9.08 19.04 -52.01
C THR A 1243 10.05 19.61 -50.95
N GLU A 1244 10.51 18.92 -49.90
CA GLU A 1244 10.71 17.50 -49.54
C GLU A 1244 10.44 17.27 -48.05
#